data_AF-R8BFU9-F1
#
_entry.id   AF-R8BFU9-F1
#
_cell.length_a   1.000
_cell.length_b   1.000
_cell.length_c   1.000
_cell.angle_alpha   90.00
_cell.angle_beta   90.00
_cell.angle_gamma   90.00
#
_symmetry.space_group_name_H-M   'P 1'
#
loop_
_entity.id
_entity.type
_entity.pdbx_description
1 polymer ?
#
loop_
_entity_poly.entity_id
_entity_poly.type
_entity_poly.pdbx_seq_one_letter_code
_entity_poly.pdbx_strand_id
1 'polypeptide(L)'
;MIQWLHSFALLVILRVVFVVAEPSLSSPEPGTYLRHQRRALEKKPRYIQSNVTVSSNVTGTANVSYSALADAQKLVDAMLAQQSIYNTYRVEFPRRNNYYADNLPKPGSVHKKTRRRDEEPVPPVLNSTIRAAAAMLAEHHAQQLAANASLHKIYQQPTKIQRFDETAEKRKRASSDYWLGSIAHTGLAPMGQNNSWVVFRDVTKFGAKGDVGDANDLPIIRTSPSFIGLGAIETDVYEPGKNGDEWYINQSNFYRQLVCIGKWRKAHRLRMWFMGECFFYGGKYGIYGGNQQYTVRSFEFMLQTTASICLIWDWGWTWSQLHVVASPIGIMLINPDNPTGQQAGSTYILDSGFYDVGTVIFANTEPAKILESSIITLDNIGVEDVTSMVTFSDGTLLNLPVGNVDFVIVGNVEAAGPSYGMYQVALNNPSPLLTTSAVSYFRDSYFYKSRPQYEDLPLSYIINVKTLGAKGDGVTDDTAIINKALALTDETNLVYFPAGSYIVTSTITVAPSTRITGEVWSQLVASGSAGNFQDGQNPQAMIKVGEPGDVGVVEISDMLFTSIGALPGLVLMDWNIAADEQGSAGLWDAHFRVGGATGTKLQVAECPKGAAIQKGCIAAAMMLHITPGANGYFENMWAWVADHDLDDASNTMVTVACARGILIESQGPTWMLGTASEHSMLYQYNFYQTSNVWAGMIQTESPYFQYTTNTESPGVFSDSVGIFSNDPIFPDSSCKADDLMCNFSWAVMIYATQNLTIAGAGLYSWFDNYDQSVCVDAQNCQQRLLNNQGANDQLYFFNLVTIGSVEMVSDTETGTIVYAANNTQDALNNYTTVDDGYDSVFKYYVKAVKDMVPAALASFMAPSSSDNPSGGTGNKYFKCDFVETYGGGNDKITYDPCPIPWHQIDYVDKYTMTYTLEDSEGFFNDLLSTYGIEQSWVSFGTYANVNNDACGGNVGGGGPGSNLDRRCDGIDIYFYNYPKVSGNVTVSNPKDIVTAALPSVATLQNTIMARQLDLLFGQWTGPTDDLIQVISMPVLLMVQAVQSMQSAKEEAEKEKKEEQKELILEILGIVFAFIPFLDDIAPAIEGLDIAMEIFDVAGNAALAIQGIVAHPEEAPMEILGALGAGVDKNEEDIAALAKARRGISSDDIGKIGAKFQNLDKQMQDMIKAKACRI
;
A
#
# COMPACT_ATOMS: atom_id res chain seq x y z
N MET A 1 8.37 -13.80 6.64
CA MET A 1 9.42 -14.16 7.62
C MET A 1 9.97 -15.57 7.46
N ILE A 2 9.15 -16.62 7.29
CA ILE A 2 9.62 -18.02 7.14
C ILE A 2 10.41 -18.27 5.84
N GLN A 3 9.98 -17.67 4.72
CA GLN A 3 10.73 -17.71 3.45
C GLN A 3 12.03 -16.90 3.54
N TRP A 4 12.04 -15.78 4.27
CA TRP A 4 13.26 -15.01 4.55
C TRP A 4 14.27 -15.84 5.35
N LEU A 5 13.83 -16.60 6.36
CA LEU A 5 14.68 -17.43 7.21
C LEU A 5 15.22 -18.67 6.48
N HIS A 6 14.47 -19.24 5.53
CA HIS A 6 14.97 -20.31 4.64
C HIS A 6 15.96 -19.80 3.59
N SER A 7 15.67 -18.66 2.94
CA SER A 7 16.52 -18.08 1.89
C SER A 7 17.83 -17.49 2.46
N PHE A 8 17.79 -16.96 3.68
CA PHE A 8 18.96 -16.44 4.39
C PHE A 8 20.00 -17.53 4.74
N ALA A 9 19.54 -18.71 5.16
CA ALA A 9 20.42 -19.85 5.43
C ALA A 9 21.16 -20.34 4.16
N LEU A 10 20.52 -20.24 2.99
CA LEU A 10 21.12 -20.60 1.69
C LEU A 10 22.11 -19.53 1.19
N LEU A 11 21.80 -18.24 1.37
CA LEU A 11 22.61 -17.10 0.94
C LEU A 11 23.93 -16.93 1.72
N VAL A 12 23.91 -17.22 3.03
CA VAL A 12 25.11 -17.25 3.88
C VAL A 12 26.07 -18.35 3.44
N ILE A 13 25.56 -19.47 2.93
CA ILE A 13 26.36 -20.60 2.43
C ILE A 13 27.08 -20.28 1.11
N LEU A 14 26.47 -19.48 0.23
CA LEU A 14 26.98 -19.19 -1.11
C LEU A 14 28.00 -18.04 -1.16
N ARG A 15 27.94 -17.06 -0.26
CA ARG A 15 28.85 -15.89 -0.28
C ARG A 15 30.21 -16.08 0.41
N VAL A 16 30.37 -17.11 1.25
CA VAL A 16 31.67 -17.47 1.87
C VAL A 16 32.70 -17.95 0.84
N VAL A 17 32.26 -18.32 -0.37
CA VAL A 17 33.12 -18.86 -1.44
C VAL A 17 33.87 -17.77 -2.24
N PHE A 18 33.43 -16.51 -2.21
CA PHE A 18 33.82 -15.54 -3.25
C PHE A 18 34.75 -14.38 -2.84
N VAL A 19 35.08 -14.17 -1.55
CA VAL A 19 35.77 -12.94 -1.12
C VAL A 19 37.16 -13.22 -0.55
N VAL A 20 38.03 -13.76 -1.42
CA VAL A 20 39.49 -13.75 -1.25
C VAL A 20 40.07 -12.85 -2.34
N ALA A 21 39.99 -11.53 -2.18
CA ALA A 21 40.77 -10.53 -2.94
C ALA A 21 40.68 -9.12 -2.28
N GLU A 22 41.72 -8.77 -1.52
CA GLU A 22 42.05 -7.49 -0.85
C GLU A 22 42.24 -6.25 -1.80
N PRO A 23 42.67 -5.04 -1.35
CA PRO A 23 42.18 -4.16 -0.26
C PRO A 23 42.27 -2.61 -0.52
N SER A 24 41.58 -1.85 0.33
CA SER A 24 41.86 -0.54 1.01
C SER A 24 42.69 0.62 0.38
N LEU A 25 42.29 1.88 0.67
CA LEU A 25 43.14 2.90 1.37
C LEU A 25 42.39 4.18 1.80
N SER A 26 43.00 4.86 2.78
CA SER A 26 42.54 5.79 3.83
C SER A 26 42.46 7.31 3.50
N SER A 27 41.72 8.07 4.32
CA SER A 27 41.76 9.55 4.48
C SER A 27 42.96 10.02 5.35
N PRO A 28 43.32 11.34 5.39
CA PRO A 28 42.78 12.25 6.44
C PRO A 28 42.75 13.80 6.16
N GLU A 29 41.71 14.47 6.71
CA GLU A 29 41.65 15.76 7.47
C GLU A 29 42.14 17.17 6.94
N PRO A 30 41.64 18.30 7.55
CA PRO A 30 41.00 19.43 6.84
C PRO A 30 41.75 20.79 6.87
N GLY A 31 41.24 21.80 6.14
CA GLY A 31 41.83 23.15 6.12
C GLY A 31 40.92 24.34 5.78
N THR A 32 40.73 25.20 6.79
CA THR A 32 40.81 26.69 6.76
C THR A 32 39.72 27.55 6.08
N TYR A 33 39.11 28.41 6.91
CA TYR A 33 38.17 29.48 6.53
C TYR A 33 38.83 30.66 5.78
N LEU A 34 38.12 31.17 4.76
CA LEU A 34 38.57 32.22 3.85
C LEU A 34 38.25 33.65 4.33
N ARG A 35 39.06 34.61 3.88
CA ARG A 35 39.11 36.04 4.27
C ARG A 35 37.81 36.84 4.21
N HIS A 36 36.76 36.37 3.52
CA HIS A 36 35.48 37.08 3.42
C HIS A 36 34.59 36.87 4.67
N GLN A 37 34.74 35.73 5.37
CA GLN A 37 34.05 35.43 6.63
C GLN A 37 34.57 36.25 7.82
N ARG A 38 35.74 36.88 7.71
CA ARG A 38 36.28 37.81 8.72
C ARG A 38 35.75 39.25 8.59
N ARG A 39 35.14 39.63 7.45
CA ARG A 39 34.63 41.00 7.20
C ARG A 39 33.20 41.25 7.65
N ALA A 40 32.39 40.20 7.84
CA ALA A 40 31.01 40.31 8.30
C ALA A 40 30.90 40.60 9.82
N LEU A 41 32.01 40.53 10.57
CA LEU A 41 32.03 40.68 12.03
C LEU A 41 32.47 42.08 12.51
N GLU A 42 32.82 43.01 11.62
CA GLU A 42 33.39 44.33 12.00
C GLU A 42 32.42 45.53 11.92
N LYS A 43 31.15 45.34 11.52
CA LYS A 43 30.15 46.44 11.54
C LYS A 43 28.77 45.99 12.02
N LYS A 44 28.44 46.32 13.27
CA LYS A 44 27.07 46.20 13.81
C LYS A 44 26.14 47.24 13.15
N PRO A 45 24.99 46.85 12.58
CA PRO A 45 23.98 47.82 12.15
C PRO A 45 23.34 48.50 13.37
N ARG A 46 23.20 49.83 13.33
CA ARG A 46 22.44 50.60 14.33
C ARG A 46 20.96 50.61 13.96
N TYR A 47 20.12 50.20 14.90
CA TYR A 47 18.66 50.38 14.82
C TYR A 47 18.28 51.85 15.05
N ILE A 48 17.45 52.41 14.16
CA ILE A 48 16.74 53.67 14.39
C ILE A 48 15.46 53.31 15.16
N GLN A 49 15.33 53.74 16.42
CA GLN A 49 14.08 53.66 17.17
C GLN A 49 13.06 54.63 16.55
N SER A 50 12.02 54.11 15.89
CA SER A 50 10.79 54.85 15.69
C SER A 50 9.85 54.59 16.87
N ASN A 51 9.64 55.61 17.71
CA ASN A 51 8.63 55.59 18.76
C ASN A 51 7.23 55.49 18.13
N VAL A 52 6.67 54.29 18.09
CA VAL A 52 5.23 54.09 17.86
C VAL A 52 4.57 53.98 19.23
N THR A 53 3.85 55.02 19.62
CA THR A 53 3.01 55.04 20.81
C THR A 53 1.86 54.07 20.61
N VAL A 54 1.83 52.99 21.39
CA VAL A 54 0.71 52.05 21.45
C VAL A 54 -0.52 52.80 21.98
N SER A 55 -1.59 52.82 21.19
CA SER A 55 -2.91 53.30 21.60
C SER A 55 -3.42 52.47 22.77
N SER A 56 -3.71 53.12 23.90
CA SER A 56 -4.14 52.55 25.17
C SER A 56 -5.63 52.16 25.23
N ASN A 57 -6.22 51.67 24.12
CA ASN A 57 -7.66 51.38 24.05
C ASN A 57 -8.03 49.88 23.98
N VAL A 58 -7.17 48.98 24.45
CA VAL A 58 -7.58 47.59 24.76
C VAL A 58 -7.28 47.30 26.22
N THR A 59 -8.07 47.92 27.09
CA THR A 59 -8.21 47.51 28.49
C THR A 59 -9.50 46.70 28.61
N GLY A 60 -9.42 45.38 28.82
CA GLY A 60 -10.65 44.63 29.11
C GLY A 60 -10.69 43.12 29.32
N THR A 61 -9.61 42.32 29.29
CA THR A 61 -9.74 40.87 29.64
C THR A 61 -8.51 40.26 30.34
N ALA A 62 -7.81 41.01 31.18
CA ALA A 62 -6.67 40.49 31.96
C ALA A 62 -7.06 39.79 33.28
N ASN A 63 -8.36 39.51 33.53
CA ASN A 63 -8.81 38.82 34.76
C ASN A 63 -10.18 38.14 34.53
N VAL A 64 -10.26 37.20 33.59
CA VAL A 64 -11.44 36.32 33.48
C VAL A 64 -11.30 35.23 34.55
N SER A 65 -12.29 35.07 35.43
CA SER A 65 -12.23 34.03 36.47
C SER A 65 -12.34 32.63 35.85
N TYR A 66 -11.72 31.62 36.47
CA TYR A 66 -11.86 30.21 36.07
C TYR A 66 -13.33 29.79 35.95
N SER A 67 -14.21 30.35 36.80
CA SER A 67 -15.66 30.11 36.72
C SER A 67 -16.30 30.67 35.44
N ALA A 68 -15.87 31.84 34.96
CA ALA A 68 -16.41 32.44 33.73
C ALA A 68 -15.94 31.70 32.47
N LEU A 69 -14.71 31.16 32.47
CA LEU A 69 -14.23 30.28 31.39
C LEU A 69 -14.97 28.93 31.39
N ALA A 70 -15.21 28.35 32.56
CA ALA A 70 -15.98 27.11 32.69
C ALA A 70 -17.45 27.30 32.26
N ASP A 71 -18.05 28.44 32.58
CA ASP A 71 -19.42 28.76 32.15
C ASP A 71 -19.49 29.06 30.63
N ALA A 72 -18.48 29.72 30.07
CA ALA A 72 -18.34 29.91 28.62
C ALA A 72 -18.17 28.57 27.89
N GLN A 73 -17.35 27.66 28.42
CA GLN A 73 -17.15 26.32 27.87
C GLN A 73 -18.44 25.52 27.91
N LYS A 74 -19.17 25.51 29.03
CA LYS A 74 -20.48 24.84 29.14
C LYS A 74 -21.51 25.36 28.12
N LEU A 75 -21.51 26.66 27.85
CA LEU A 75 -22.41 27.25 26.85
C LEU A 75 -22.06 26.82 25.43
N VAL A 76 -20.77 26.74 25.10
CA VAL A 76 -20.30 26.23 23.81
C VAL A 76 -20.57 24.73 23.66
N ASP A 77 -20.29 23.94 24.70
CA ASP A 77 -20.50 22.48 24.71
C ASP A 77 -21.99 22.11 24.62
N ALA A 78 -22.86 22.80 25.37
CA ALA A 78 -24.30 22.59 25.27
C ALA A 78 -24.83 22.92 23.86
N MET A 79 -24.23 23.89 23.18
CA MET A 79 -24.58 24.23 21.81
C MET A 79 -24.13 23.18 20.81
N LEU A 80 -22.92 22.65 20.97
CA LEU A 80 -22.39 21.55 20.17
C LEU A 80 -23.24 20.29 20.37
N ALA A 81 -23.67 19.98 21.59
CA ALA A 81 -24.56 18.86 21.89
C ALA A 81 -25.94 19.03 21.23
N GLN A 82 -26.54 20.23 21.29
CA GLN A 82 -27.81 20.50 20.62
C GLN A 82 -27.68 20.43 19.09
N GLN A 83 -26.57 20.94 18.54
CA GLN A 83 -26.26 20.80 17.11
C GLN A 83 -26.13 19.33 16.71
N SER A 84 -25.49 18.51 17.55
CA SER A 84 -25.36 17.07 17.34
C SER A 84 -26.72 16.38 17.27
N ILE A 85 -27.62 16.65 18.23
CA ILE A 85 -28.98 16.07 18.23
C ILE A 85 -29.78 16.49 16.98
N TYR A 86 -29.68 17.76 16.59
CA TYR A 86 -30.34 18.26 15.37
C TYR A 86 -29.76 17.61 14.11
N ASN A 87 -28.46 17.38 14.06
CA ASN A 87 -27.79 16.73 12.94
C ASN A 87 -28.19 15.26 12.82
N THR A 88 -28.21 14.51 13.92
CA THR A 88 -28.67 13.11 13.95
C THR A 88 -30.09 12.99 13.39
N TYR A 89 -31.02 13.85 13.83
CA TYR A 89 -32.38 13.86 13.31
C TYR A 89 -32.45 14.15 11.81
N ARG A 90 -31.61 15.05 11.28
CA ARG A 90 -31.60 15.38 9.85
C ARG A 90 -31.00 14.28 8.98
N VAL A 91 -30.07 13.50 9.51
CA VAL A 91 -29.52 12.31 8.86
C VAL A 91 -30.55 11.18 8.82
N GLU A 92 -31.28 10.96 9.92
CA GLU A 92 -32.35 9.97 9.98
C GLU A 92 -33.56 10.35 9.11
N PHE A 93 -33.79 11.65 8.91
CA PHE A 93 -34.92 12.18 8.15
C PHE A 93 -34.51 13.21 7.08
N PRO A 94 -33.80 12.78 6.02
CA PRO A 94 -33.27 13.68 5.00
C PRO A 94 -34.42 14.28 4.19
N ARG A 95 -34.41 15.61 4.05
CA ARG A 95 -35.39 16.34 3.22
C ARG A 95 -35.06 16.08 1.75
N ARG A 96 -35.78 15.15 1.11
CA ARG A 96 -35.69 14.94 -0.35
C ARG A 96 -36.32 16.12 -1.10
N ASN A 97 -35.58 16.73 -2.02
CA ASN A 97 -36.15 17.66 -2.98
C ASN A 97 -37.04 16.88 -3.96
N ASN A 98 -38.33 17.20 -4.00
CA ASN A 98 -39.25 16.66 -5.00
C ASN A 98 -39.33 17.64 -6.17
N TYR A 99 -38.40 17.54 -7.12
CA TYR A 99 -38.62 18.13 -8.44
C TYR A 99 -39.36 17.11 -9.30
N TYR A 100 -40.60 17.42 -9.68
CA TYR A 100 -41.31 16.68 -10.72
C TYR A 100 -41.18 17.46 -12.02
N ALA A 101 -40.85 16.77 -13.11
CA ALA A 101 -41.01 17.31 -14.46
C ALA A 101 -42.52 17.46 -14.75
N ASP A 102 -42.94 18.60 -15.27
CA ASP A 102 -44.37 18.91 -15.52
C ASP A 102 -45.05 17.98 -16.55
N ASN A 103 -44.31 17.11 -17.24
CA ASN A 103 -44.79 16.35 -18.41
C ASN A 103 -44.70 14.81 -18.32
N LEU A 104 -44.58 14.22 -17.13
CA LEU A 104 -44.66 12.75 -16.97
C LEU A 104 -46.00 12.30 -16.37
N PRO A 105 -46.58 11.14 -16.78
CA PRO A 105 -47.78 10.59 -16.16
C PRO A 105 -47.51 10.31 -14.67
N LYS A 106 -48.36 10.87 -13.79
CA LYS A 106 -48.24 10.69 -12.34
C LYS A 106 -48.44 9.21 -11.96
N PRO A 107 -47.48 8.56 -11.28
CA PRO A 107 -47.71 7.23 -10.72
C PRO A 107 -48.76 7.30 -9.60
N GLY A 108 -49.55 6.23 -9.46
CA GLY A 108 -50.64 6.12 -8.50
C GLY A 108 -50.23 6.41 -7.05
N SER A 109 -51.16 7.00 -6.31
CA SER A 109 -51.00 7.44 -4.92
C SER A 109 -50.68 6.28 -3.98
N VAL A 110 -49.43 6.15 -3.56
CA VAL A 110 -49.08 5.42 -2.33
C VAL A 110 -49.30 6.37 -1.15
N HIS A 111 -50.07 5.93 -0.16
CA HIS A 111 -50.42 6.70 1.03
C HIS A 111 -49.19 7.33 1.70
N LYS A 112 -49.07 8.66 1.63
CA LYS A 112 -48.16 9.42 2.48
C LYS A 112 -48.67 9.36 3.92
N LYS A 113 -47.91 8.73 4.81
CA LYS A 113 -48.05 8.99 6.26
C LYS A 113 -47.79 10.48 6.47
N THR A 114 -48.81 11.24 6.83
CA THR A 114 -48.69 12.62 7.28
C THR A 114 -47.92 12.65 8.60
N ARG A 115 -46.74 13.30 8.61
CA ARG A 115 -45.98 13.55 9.84
C ARG A 115 -46.50 14.79 10.55
N ARG A 116 -46.60 14.69 11.87
CA ARG A 116 -46.84 15.82 12.79
C ARG A 116 -45.56 16.65 12.89
N ARG A 117 -45.70 17.97 12.92
CA ARG A 117 -44.60 18.97 12.85
C ARG A 117 -43.96 19.23 14.22
N ASP A 118 -44.44 18.51 15.22
CA ASP A 118 -44.28 18.75 16.65
C ASP A 118 -43.15 17.92 17.29
N GLU A 119 -42.47 17.07 16.50
CA GLU A 119 -41.36 16.18 16.95
C GLU A 119 -39.99 16.51 16.31
N GLU A 120 -39.85 17.60 15.55
CA GLU A 120 -38.55 18.03 14.96
C GLU A 120 -37.69 18.75 16.03
N PRO A 121 -36.46 18.28 16.32
CA PRO A 121 -35.54 18.97 17.22
C PRO A 121 -35.24 20.38 16.70
N VAL A 122 -35.13 21.35 17.62
CA VAL A 122 -34.91 22.75 17.25
C VAL A 122 -33.42 22.99 16.97
N PRO A 123 -33.05 23.59 15.83
CA PRO A 123 -31.65 23.93 15.54
C PRO A 123 -31.10 24.93 16.57
N PRO A 124 -29.81 24.84 16.91
CA PRO A 124 -29.17 25.78 17.82
C PRO A 124 -29.12 27.19 17.22
N VAL A 125 -29.48 28.21 18.01
CA VAL A 125 -29.43 29.62 17.59
C VAL A 125 -28.18 30.30 18.11
N LEU A 126 -27.22 30.63 17.23
CA LEU A 126 -25.99 31.35 17.57
C LEU A 126 -26.29 32.80 18.01
N ASN A 127 -26.73 32.98 19.25
CA ASN A 127 -27.01 34.29 19.82
C ASN A 127 -25.72 35.02 20.23
N SER A 128 -25.85 36.29 20.61
CA SER A 128 -24.71 37.12 21.01
C SER A 128 -23.97 36.57 22.23
N THR A 129 -24.66 35.88 23.14
CA THR A 129 -24.06 35.27 24.35
C THR A 129 -23.11 34.14 24.01
N ILE A 130 -23.48 33.26 23.08
CA ILE A 130 -22.63 32.12 22.68
C ILE A 130 -21.43 32.58 21.86
N ARG A 131 -21.61 33.61 21.01
CA ARG A 131 -20.49 34.25 20.31
C ARG A 131 -19.50 34.90 21.26
N ALA A 132 -20.00 35.56 22.31
CA ALA A 132 -19.15 36.14 23.35
C ALA A 132 -18.42 35.07 24.17
N ALA A 133 -19.07 33.95 24.48
CA ALA A 133 -18.45 32.81 25.18
C ALA A 133 -17.33 32.17 24.33
N ALA A 134 -17.57 31.94 23.04
CA ALA A 134 -16.58 31.39 22.12
C ALA A 134 -15.38 32.35 21.91
N ALA A 135 -15.65 33.65 21.77
CA ALA A 135 -14.60 34.67 21.67
C ALA A 135 -13.74 34.73 22.94
N MET A 136 -14.36 34.63 24.13
CA MET A 136 -13.65 34.62 25.40
C MET A 136 -12.71 33.42 25.56
N LEU A 137 -13.15 32.22 25.15
CA LEU A 137 -12.30 31.02 25.15
C LEU A 137 -11.14 31.16 24.16
N ALA A 138 -11.39 31.69 22.96
CA ALA A 138 -10.37 31.91 21.94
C ALA A 138 -9.32 32.95 22.38
N GLU A 139 -9.74 34.06 22.98
CA GLU A 139 -8.85 35.08 23.53
C GLU A 139 -8.00 34.54 24.69
N HIS A 140 -8.59 33.74 25.59
CA HIS A 140 -7.86 33.10 26.68
C HIS A 140 -6.81 32.11 26.15
N HIS A 141 -7.17 31.30 25.15
CA HIS A 141 -6.25 30.37 24.51
C HIS A 141 -5.09 31.12 23.82
N ALA A 142 -5.37 32.21 23.12
CA ALA A 142 -4.34 33.07 22.51
C ALA A 142 -3.41 33.71 23.55
N GLN A 143 -3.91 34.08 24.73
CA GLN A 143 -3.08 34.58 25.83
C GLN A 143 -2.19 33.49 26.46
N GLN A 144 -2.67 32.24 26.57
CA GLN A 144 -1.84 31.11 27.00
C GLN A 144 -0.71 30.81 25.99
N LEU A 145 -1.02 30.88 24.70
CA LEU A 145 -0.03 30.78 23.62
C LEU A 145 0.95 31.97 23.61
N ALA A 146 0.53 33.16 24.08
CA ALA A 146 1.42 34.30 24.27
C ALA A 146 2.40 34.07 25.44
N ALA A 147 1.88 33.53 26.55
CA ALA A 147 2.64 33.31 27.78
C ALA A 147 3.71 32.21 27.64
N ASN A 148 3.48 31.21 26.77
CA ASN A 148 4.45 30.15 26.48
C ASN A 148 5.36 30.47 25.26
N ALA A 149 5.37 31.72 24.78
CA ALA A 149 6.15 32.20 23.64
C ALA A 149 5.91 31.49 22.28
N SER A 150 4.79 30.77 22.13
CA SER A 150 4.36 30.15 20.87
C SER A 150 3.42 31.02 20.03
N LEU A 151 3.04 32.20 20.53
CA LEU A 151 2.24 33.17 19.78
C LEU A 151 3.11 33.85 18.72
N HIS A 152 2.85 33.54 17.44
CA HIS A 152 3.51 34.16 16.30
C HIS A 152 3.45 35.70 16.35
N LYS A 153 4.57 36.36 16.02
CA LYS A 153 4.65 37.81 15.86
C LYS A 153 3.66 38.25 14.78
N ILE A 154 2.90 39.30 15.09
CA ILE A 154 1.96 39.96 14.18
C ILE A 154 2.67 40.29 12.86
N TYR A 155 2.20 39.70 11.76
CA TYR A 155 2.55 40.11 10.41
C TYR A 155 2.28 41.61 10.26
N GLN A 156 3.30 42.40 9.97
CA GLN A 156 3.07 43.77 9.51
C GLN A 156 2.38 43.67 8.16
N GLN A 157 1.15 44.19 8.07
CA GLN A 157 0.49 44.33 6.79
C GLN A 157 1.39 45.14 5.84
N PRO A 158 1.67 44.66 4.62
CA PRO A 158 2.43 45.43 3.65
C PRO A 158 1.69 46.74 3.36
N THR A 159 2.36 47.86 3.58
CA THR A 159 1.79 49.22 3.49
C THR A 159 1.48 49.67 2.05
N LYS A 160 1.67 48.81 1.05
CA LYS A 160 1.30 49.06 -0.35
C LYS A 160 0.83 47.79 -1.05
N ILE A 161 -0.39 47.37 -0.76
CA ILE A 161 -1.20 46.66 -1.77
C ILE A 161 -1.73 47.77 -2.69
N GLN A 162 -1.36 47.77 -3.97
CA GLN A 162 -2.11 48.56 -4.95
C GLN A 162 -3.54 48.02 -4.92
N ARG A 163 -4.46 48.79 -4.32
CA ARG A 163 -5.88 48.56 -4.52
C ARG A 163 -6.13 48.75 -6.01
N PHE A 164 -6.56 47.69 -6.68
CA PHE A 164 -7.20 47.83 -7.98
C PHE A 164 -8.35 48.82 -7.84
N ASP A 165 -8.41 49.75 -8.80
CA ASP A 165 -9.33 50.87 -8.83
C ASP A 165 -10.79 50.40 -8.70
N GLU A 166 -11.43 50.73 -7.58
CA GLU A 166 -12.83 50.39 -7.26
C GLU A 166 -13.86 51.13 -8.16
N THR A 167 -13.43 51.80 -9.23
CA THR A 167 -14.33 52.51 -10.16
C THR A 167 -14.63 51.76 -11.46
N ALA A 168 -14.21 50.50 -11.61
CA ALA A 168 -14.66 49.67 -12.74
C ALA A 168 -16.18 49.44 -12.66
N GLU A 169 -16.92 50.16 -13.50
CA GLU A 169 -18.36 49.97 -13.73
C GLU A 169 -18.73 48.49 -13.76
N LYS A 170 -19.83 48.13 -13.11
CA LYS A 170 -20.45 46.80 -13.14
C LYS A 170 -20.77 46.40 -14.59
N ARG A 171 -19.78 45.87 -15.31
CA ARG A 171 -20.00 45.32 -16.65
C ARG A 171 -20.82 44.05 -16.49
N LYS A 172 -21.89 43.93 -17.28
CA LYS A 172 -22.56 42.64 -17.50
C LYS A 172 -21.49 41.59 -17.82
N ARG A 173 -21.61 40.40 -17.24
CA ARG A 173 -20.81 39.21 -17.58
C ARG A 173 -20.63 39.18 -19.10
N ALA A 174 -19.39 39.31 -19.57
CA ALA A 174 -19.13 39.20 -21.00
C ALA A 174 -19.63 37.81 -21.44
N SER A 175 -20.39 37.72 -22.55
CA SER A 175 -20.64 36.43 -23.16
C SER A 175 -19.30 35.77 -23.44
N SER A 176 -19.13 34.50 -23.04
CA SER A 176 -17.97 33.75 -23.48
C SER A 176 -18.12 33.48 -24.97
N ASP A 177 -17.14 33.88 -25.76
CA ASP A 177 -17.07 33.58 -27.19
C ASP A 177 -16.42 32.21 -27.44
N TYR A 178 -16.23 31.41 -26.38
CA TYR A 178 -15.63 30.08 -26.48
C TYR A 178 -16.47 29.19 -27.38
N TRP A 179 -15.81 28.60 -28.38
CA TRP A 179 -16.47 27.91 -29.49
C TRP A 179 -17.37 26.76 -29.03
N LEU A 180 -16.98 26.03 -27.97
CA LEU A 180 -17.73 24.87 -27.50
C LEU A 180 -19.14 25.25 -27.01
N GLY A 181 -19.35 26.44 -26.47
CA GLY A 181 -20.69 26.88 -26.04
C GLY A 181 -21.62 27.23 -27.20
N SER A 182 -21.08 27.42 -28.41
CA SER A 182 -21.81 27.92 -29.59
C SER A 182 -21.84 26.95 -30.76
N ILE A 183 -20.97 25.95 -30.79
CA ILE A 183 -20.93 24.94 -31.85
C ILE A 183 -22.22 24.11 -31.87
N ALA A 184 -22.60 23.62 -33.05
CA ALA A 184 -23.73 22.72 -33.17
C ALA A 184 -23.44 21.40 -32.44
N HIS A 185 -24.16 21.14 -31.35
CA HIS A 185 -24.06 19.90 -30.57
C HIS A 185 -24.85 18.78 -31.25
N THR A 186 -24.16 18.01 -32.08
CA THR A 186 -24.70 16.87 -32.84
C THR A 186 -24.19 15.52 -32.32
N GLY A 187 -23.61 15.50 -31.12
CA GLY A 187 -23.13 14.29 -30.47
C GLY A 187 -24.25 13.28 -30.20
N LEU A 188 -23.91 11.99 -30.29
CA LEU A 188 -24.82 10.88 -30.00
C LEU A 188 -24.07 9.77 -29.26
N ALA A 189 -24.79 8.98 -28.48
CA ALA A 189 -24.25 7.81 -27.77
C ALA A 189 -24.83 6.54 -28.41
N PRO A 190 -24.25 6.04 -29.51
CA PRO A 190 -24.91 5.04 -30.37
C PRO A 190 -25.04 3.67 -29.69
N MET A 191 -24.13 3.39 -28.76
CA MET A 191 -24.14 2.17 -27.95
C MET A 191 -24.98 2.32 -26.68
N GLY A 192 -25.51 3.53 -26.42
CA GLY A 192 -26.43 3.77 -25.31
C GLY A 192 -27.84 3.26 -25.65
N GLN A 193 -28.59 2.80 -24.64
CA GLN A 193 -29.96 2.26 -24.83
C GLN A 193 -30.99 3.29 -25.35
N ASN A 194 -30.62 4.56 -25.52
CA ASN A 194 -31.52 5.65 -25.91
C ASN A 194 -30.89 6.59 -26.95
N ASN A 195 -31.30 6.46 -28.20
CA ASN A 195 -30.83 7.29 -29.32
C ASN A 195 -31.27 8.77 -29.24
N SER A 196 -32.15 9.15 -28.29
CA SER A 196 -32.52 10.54 -28.01
C SER A 196 -31.70 11.17 -26.88
N TRP A 197 -30.68 10.46 -26.37
CA TRP A 197 -29.83 10.95 -25.30
C TRP A 197 -29.00 12.15 -25.75
N VAL A 198 -29.12 13.25 -25.02
CA VAL A 198 -28.38 14.49 -25.30
C VAL A 198 -27.04 14.41 -24.59
N VAL A 199 -25.93 14.40 -25.33
CA VAL A 199 -24.57 14.29 -24.78
C VAL A 199 -24.12 15.61 -24.11
N PHE A 200 -24.17 16.73 -24.84
CA PHE A 200 -23.80 18.04 -24.30
C PHE A 200 -24.92 18.65 -23.46
N ARG A 201 -24.60 19.11 -22.24
CA ARG A 201 -25.57 19.81 -21.38
C ARG A 201 -25.01 21.15 -20.90
N ASP A 202 -25.65 22.22 -21.37
CA ASP A 202 -25.46 23.57 -20.84
C ASP A 202 -26.32 23.74 -19.58
N VAL A 203 -25.67 23.87 -18.42
CA VAL A 203 -26.32 24.00 -17.11
C VAL A 203 -27.31 25.17 -17.03
N THR A 204 -27.13 26.23 -17.83
CA THR A 204 -28.03 27.38 -17.85
C THR A 204 -29.41 27.02 -18.40
N LYS A 205 -29.48 26.03 -19.30
CA LYS A 205 -30.73 25.46 -19.80
C LYS A 205 -31.45 24.59 -18.77
N PHE A 206 -30.76 24.20 -17.69
CA PHE A 206 -31.29 23.42 -16.58
C PHE A 206 -31.51 24.27 -15.31
N GLY A 207 -31.56 25.60 -15.47
CA GLY A 207 -31.95 26.53 -14.40
C GLY A 207 -30.79 27.14 -13.60
N ALA A 208 -29.54 26.82 -13.93
CA ALA A 208 -28.39 27.52 -13.35
C ALA A 208 -28.35 28.98 -13.83
N LYS A 209 -28.33 29.92 -12.90
CA LYS A 209 -28.36 31.37 -13.24
C LYS A 209 -26.98 31.97 -13.48
N GLY A 210 -25.92 31.30 -13.03
CA GLY A 210 -24.55 31.80 -13.16
C GLY A 210 -24.29 33.09 -12.37
N ASP A 211 -25.08 33.36 -11.34
CA ASP A 211 -25.01 34.54 -10.46
C ASP A 211 -24.11 34.31 -9.22
N VAL A 212 -23.36 33.21 -9.20
CA VAL A 212 -22.36 32.89 -8.17
C VAL A 212 -20.97 33.25 -8.69
N GLY A 213 -20.32 34.24 -8.07
CA GLY A 213 -18.95 34.70 -8.38
C GLY A 213 -18.85 36.17 -8.81
N ASP A 214 -17.69 36.78 -8.59
CA ASP A 214 -17.37 38.13 -9.08
C ASP A 214 -17.04 38.07 -10.60
N ALA A 215 -17.49 39.06 -11.37
CA ALA A 215 -17.26 39.13 -12.81
C ALA A 215 -15.86 39.69 -13.18
N ASN A 216 -15.15 40.26 -12.20
CA ASN A 216 -13.83 40.87 -12.38
C ASN A 216 -12.67 40.02 -11.82
N ASP A 217 -12.97 38.97 -11.07
CA ASP A 217 -11.98 38.08 -10.46
C ASP A 217 -11.91 36.71 -11.18
N LEU A 218 -10.87 35.94 -10.88
CA LEU A 218 -10.76 34.53 -11.29
C LEU A 218 -12.03 33.75 -10.87
N PRO A 219 -12.51 32.78 -11.67
CA PRO A 219 -13.63 31.93 -11.25
C PRO A 219 -13.22 31.06 -10.06
N ILE A 220 -13.71 31.40 -8.86
CA ILE A 220 -13.45 30.65 -7.64
C ILE A 220 -14.63 29.72 -7.34
N ILE A 221 -14.39 28.39 -7.32
CA ILE A 221 -15.33 27.45 -6.72
C ILE A 221 -15.27 27.64 -5.20
N ARG A 222 -16.25 28.37 -4.65
CA ARG A 222 -16.42 28.50 -3.20
C ARG A 222 -17.59 27.65 -2.75
N THR A 223 -17.32 26.70 -1.87
CA THR A 223 -18.39 26.09 -1.07
C THR A 223 -18.98 27.15 -0.15
N SER A 224 -20.28 27.03 0.14
CA SER A 224 -20.88 27.85 1.19
C SER A 224 -20.18 27.57 2.52
N PRO A 225 -20.01 28.57 3.42
CA PRO A 225 -19.52 28.31 4.78
C PRO A 225 -20.35 27.29 5.57
N SER A 226 -21.58 27.02 5.13
CA SER A 226 -22.48 25.99 5.68
C SER A 226 -22.55 24.72 4.83
N PHE A 227 -21.62 24.50 3.91
CA PHE A 227 -21.57 23.29 3.09
C PHE A 227 -21.28 22.07 3.98
N ILE A 228 -22.06 21.01 3.79
CA ILE A 228 -21.90 19.72 4.46
C ILE A 228 -21.95 18.66 3.34
N GLY A 229 -20.83 17.98 3.12
CA GLY A 229 -20.59 16.98 2.07
C GLY A 229 -19.11 16.59 2.07
N LEU A 230 -18.73 15.49 1.40
CA LEU A 230 -17.33 15.03 1.37
C LEU A 230 -16.48 15.89 0.43
N GLY A 231 -17.09 16.46 -0.61
CA GLY A 231 -16.45 17.44 -1.49
C GLY A 231 -17.47 18.30 -2.21
N ALA A 232 -17.04 19.47 -2.71
CA ALA A 232 -17.89 20.34 -3.55
C ALA A 232 -18.27 19.66 -4.88
N ILE A 233 -17.37 18.81 -5.36
CA ILE A 233 -17.50 17.94 -6.53
C ILE A 233 -17.05 16.57 -6.05
N GLU A 234 -17.91 15.57 -6.23
CA GLU A 234 -17.64 14.18 -5.86
C GLU A 234 -17.63 13.35 -7.14
N THR A 235 -16.54 12.61 -7.36
CA THR A 235 -16.33 11.71 -8.50
C THR A 235 -16.69 10.26 -8.14
N ASP A 236 -16.72 9.96 -6.85
CA ASP A 236 -17.21 8.72 -6.25
C ASP A 236 -17.94 9.02 -4.95
N VAL A 237 -19.00 8.26 -4.65
CA VAL A 237 -19.91 8.57 -3.54
C VAL A 237 -20.06 7.33 -2.65
N TYR A 238 -19.82 7.50 -1.35
CA TYR A 238 -20.09 6.45 -0.36
C TYR A 238 -21.59 6.18 -0.22
N GLU A 239 -21.95 4.89 -0.21
CA GLU A 239 -23.31 4.46 0.04
C GLU A 239 -23.64 4.47 1.56
N PRO A 240 -24.67 5.22 1.98
CA PRO A 240 -25.04 5.26 3.40
C PRO A 240 -25.44 3.88 3.95
N GLY A 241 -24.79 3.45 5.03
CA GLY A 241 -25.12 2.20 5.73
C GLY A 241 -24.56 0.93 5.10
N LYS A 242 -23.58 1.06 4.19
CA LYS A 242 -22.98 -0.03 3.43
C LYS A 242 -21.50 -0.28 3.77
N ASN A 243 -21.08 -0.01 5.01
CA ASN A 243 -19.71 -0.31 5.49
C ASN A 243 -18.56 0.22 4.62
N GLY A 244 -18.75 1.35 3.93
CA GLY A 244 -17.72 1.93 3.07
C GLY A 244 -17.83 1.56 1.59
N ASP A 245 -18.90 0.86 1.15
CA ASP A 245 -19.17 0.69 -0.28
C ASP A 245 -19.31 2.06 -0.98
N GLU A 246 -18.80 2.13 -2.21
CA GLU A 246 -18.77 3.31 -3.08
C GLU A 246 -19.61 3.07 -4.35
N TRP A 247 -19.96 4.12 -5.09
CA TRP A 247 -20.72 4.00 -6.34
C TRP A 247 -19.93 3.29 -7.43
N TYR A 248 -18.61 3.49 -7.46
CA TYR A 248 -17.70 2.82 -8.37
C TYR A 248 -16.59 2.16 -7.58
N ILE A 249 -16.07 1.05 -8.11
CA ILE A 249 -14.79 0.53 -7.64
C ILE A 249 -13.73 1.54 -8.09
N ASN A 250 -12.96 2.07 -7.16
CA ASN A 250 -12.03 3.17 -7.43
C ASN A 250 -10.98 2.82 -8.52
N GLN A 251 -10.50 1.57 -8.60
CA GLN A 251 -9.60 1.13 -9.67
C GLN A 251 -10.27 1.09 -11.05
N SER A 252 -11.61 1.07 -11.12
CA SER A 252 -12.40 1.06 -12.37
C SER A 252 -13.11 2.40 -12.66
N ASN A 253 -12.77 3.47 -11.95
CA ASN A 253 -13.47 4.76 -12.05
C ASN A 253 -12.95 5.67 -13.19
N PHE A 254 -12.94 5.13 -14.41
CA PHE A 254 -12.25 5.70 -15.58
C PHE A 254 -12.95 6.90 -16.27
N TYR A 255 -12.24 7.52 -17.21
CA TYR A 255 -12.75 8.48 -18.20
C TYR A 255 -13.49 9.72 -17.65
N ARG A 256 -12.90 10.37 -16.64
CA ARG A 256 -13.41 11.62 -16.06
C ARG A 256 -12.56 12.81 -16.42
N GLN A 257 -13.22 13.96 -16.56
CA GLN A 257 -12.56 15.24 -16.74
C GLN A 257 -13.29 16.31 -15.92
N LEU A 258 -12.54 17.09 -15.16
CA LEU A 258 -12.97 18.40 -14.69
C LEU A 258 -12.06 19.44 -15.33
N VAL A 259 -12.61 20.36 -16.11
CA VAL A 259 -11.84 21.43 -16.78
C VAL A 259 -12.55 22.77 -16.61
N CYS A 260 -11.85 23.78 -16.09
CA CYS A 260 -12.36 25.14 -15.95
C CYS A 260 -11.84 26.05 -17.06
N ILE A 261 -12.71 26.81 -17.74
CA ILE A 261 -12.33 27.70 -18.86
C ILE A 261 -12.78 29.13 -18.55
N GLY A 262 -11.87 30.11 -18.60
CA GLY A 262 -12.17 31.53 -18.35
C GLY A 262 -11.21 32.49 -19.06
N LYS A 263 -11.68 33.70 -19.43
CA LYS A 263 -10.91 34.76 -20.14
C LYS A 263 -9.72 35.33 -19.35
N TRP A 264 -9.54 34.92 -18.08
CA TRP A 264 -8.40 35.28 -17.24
C TRP A 264 -7.72 33.99 -16.79
N ARG A 265 -6.44 33.86 -17.16
CA ARG A 265 -5.66 32.63 -17.30
C ARG A 265 -5.60 31.73 -16.05
N LYS A 266 -5.90 30.44 -16.28
CA LYS A 266 -5.35 29.17 -15.74
C LYS A 266 -6.52 28.18 -15.65
N ALA A 267 -6.52 27.18 -16.54
CA ALA A 267 -7.55 26.15 -16.58
C ALA A 267 -7.21 25.04 -15.58
N HIS A 268 -8.05 24.82 -14.57
CA HIS A 268 -7.86 23.73 -13.59
C HIS A 268 -8.26 22.38 -14.19
N ARG A 269 -7.47 21.31 -13.94
CA ARG A 269 -7.73 19.97 -14.49
C ARG A 269 -7.61 18.85 -13.45
N LEU A 270 -8.59 17.93 -13.40
CA LEU A 270 -8.54 16.70 -12.60
C LEU A 270 -8.90 15.46 -13.44
N ARG A 271 -8.11 14.38 -13.41
CA ARG A 271 -8.39 13.05 -14.01
C ARG A 271 -7.63 11.93 -13.31
N MET A 272 -8.22 10.74 -13.17
CA MET A 272 -7.77 9.66 -12.27
C MET A 272 -6.30 9.20 -12.31
N TRP A 273 -5.50 9.52 -13.34
CA TRP A 273 -4.08 9.15 -13.46
C TRP A 273 -3.14 10.35 -13.77
N PHE A 274 -3.73 11.49 -14.15
CA PHE A 274 -3.00 12.71 -14.53
C PHE A 274 -3.74 13.98 -14.09
N MET A 275 -2.99 14.91 -13.49
CA MET A 275 -3.51 16.17 -13.00
C MET A 275 -2.64 17.33 -13.50
N GLY A 276 -3.25 18.44 -13.92
CA GLY A 276 -2.54 19.57 -14.50
C GLY A 276 -3.13 20.94 -14.15
N GLU A 277 -2.27 21.94 -13.99
CA GLU A 277 -2.63 23.38 -14.04
C GLU A 277 -3.62 23.85 -12.95
N CYS A 278 -3.51 23.33 -11.73
CA CYS A 278 -4.35 23.71 -10.59
C CYS A 278 -3.69 24.78 -9.70
N PHE A 279 -4.51 25.67 -9.13
CA PHE A 279 -4.07 26.68 -8.16
C PHE A 279 -4.85 26.53 -6.85
N PHE A 280 -4.14 26.43 -5.73
CA PHE A 280 -4.68 26.20 -4.40
C PHE A 280 -4.29 27.35 -3.46
N TYR A 281 -5.28 28.07 -2.94
CA TYR A 281 -5.08 29.21 -2.03
C TYR A 281 -5.68 28.93 -0.66
N GLY A 282 -4.87 29.01 0.39
CA GLY A 282 -5.29 28.74 1.76
C GLY A 282 -5.58 27.26 2.01
N GLY A 283 -6.31 26.98 3.08
CA GLY A 283 -6.67 25.63 3.51
C GLY A 283 -5.61 24.97 4.39
N LYS A 284 -6.02 23.93 5.13
CA LYS A 284 -5.08 23.11 5.93
C LYS A 284 -4.08 22.39 5.02
N TYR A 285 -4.61 21.77 3.98
CA TYR A 285 -3.88 21.10 2.91
C TYR A 285 -4.37 21.61 1.55
N GLY A 286 -3.48 21.65 0.56
CA GLY A 286 -3.87 21.82 -0.84
C GLY A 286 -4.36 20.50 -1.42
N ILE A 287 -3.54 19.45 -1.28
CA ILE A 287 -3.91 18.05 -1.57
C ILE A 287 -3.82 17.23 -0.27
N TYR A 288 -4.84 16.40 -0.03
CA TYR A 288 -4.86 15.38 1.03
C TYR A 288 -5.38 14.08 0.42
N GLY A 289 -4.52 13.08 0.24
CA GLY A 289 -4.92 11.83 -0.39
C GLY A 289 -3.77 10.86 -0.67
N GLY A 290 -4.11 9.70 -1.20
CA GLY A 290 -3.15 8.66 -1.59
C GLY A 290 -3.70 7.82 -2.75
N ASN A 291 -2.82 7.34 -3.60
CA ASN A 291 -3.13 6.53 -4.78
C ASN A 291 -1.90 5.70 -5.14
N GLN A 292 -2.08 4.56 -5.81
CA GLN A 292 -0.99 3.69 -6.29
C GLN A 292 0.09 4.48 -7.03
N GLN A 293 -0.30 5.24 -8.05
CA GLN A 293 0.60 6.11 -8.81
C GLN A 293 -0.10 7.32 -9.39
N TYR A 294 0.67 8.36 -9.72
CA TYR A 294 0.14 9.52 -10.43
C TYR A 294 1.21 10.34 -11.14
N THR A 295 0.80 11.05 -12.19
CA THR A 295 1.60 12.14 -12.78
C THR A 295 0.89 13.49 -12.57
N VAL A 296 1.53 14.42 -11.88
CA VAL A 296 0.99 15.76 -11.59
C VAL A 296 1.89 16.82 -12.19
N ARG A 297 1.32 17.83 -12.85
CA ARG A 297 2.07 18.91 -13.50
C ARG A 297 1.51 20.31 -13.24
N SER A 298 2.39 21.29 -13.10
CA SER A 298 2.06 22.73 -13.06
C SER A 298 1.04 23.09 -11.97
N PHE A 299 1.23 22.52 -10.77
CA PHE A 299 0.40 22.82 -9.62
C PHE A 299 0.99 23.96 -8.79
N GLU A 300 0.13 24.89 -8.39
CA GLU A 300 0.52 26.07 -7.61
C GLU A 300 -0.19 26.08 -6.27
N PHE A 301 0.58 26.27 -5.20
CA PHE A 301 0.12 26.24 -3.81
C PHE A 301 0.54 27.53 -3.11
N MET A 302 -0.41 28.18 -2.45
CA MET A 302 -0.17 29.42 -1.72
C MET A 302 -0.91 29.45 -0.38
N LEU A 303 -0.19 29.77 0.70
CA LEU A 303 -0.74 30.03 2.04
C LEU A 303 -1.46 28.85 2.72
N GLN A 304 -1.01 27.62 2.48
CA GLN A 304 -1.51 26.47 3.25
C GLN A 304 -1.07 26.56 4.70
N THR A 305 -1.93 26.17 5.64
CA THR A 305 -1.65 26.32 7.08
C THR A 305 -0.97 25.10 7.70
N THR A 306 -0.81 23.99 6.97
CA THR A 306 -0.11 22.79 7.45
C THR A 306 0.87 22.26 6.41
N ALA A 307 0.37 21.77 5.27
CA ALA A 307 1.22 21.32 4.17
C ALA A 307 0.57 21.64 2.83
N SER A 308 1.35 21.87 1.78
CA SER A 308 0.78 22.05 0.43
C SER A 308 0.26 20.72 -0.12
N ILE A 309 1.02 19.64 0.06
CA ILE A 309 0.65 18.28 -0.29
C ILE A 309 0.79 17.38 0.95
N CYS A 310 -0.25 16.62 1.26
CA CYS A 310 -0.25 15.55 2.26
C CYS A 310 -0.55 14.22 1.55
N LEU A 311 0.50 13.45 1.29
CA LEU A 311 0.44 12.16 0.62
C LEU A 311 0.40 11.06 1.68
N ILE A 312 -0.78 10.46 1.87
CA ILE A 312 -1.02 9.53 2.98
C ILE A 312 -0.59 8.08 2.68
N TRP A 313 -0.51 7.72 1.40
CA TRP A 313 0.07 6.47 0.89
C TRP A 313 0.26 6.58 -0.63
N ASP A 314 1.25 5.88 -1.19
CA ASP A 314 1.37 5.60 -2.62
C ASP A 314 2.33 4.42 -2.84
N TRP A 315 2.49 4.01 -4.10
CA TRP A 315 3.65 3.24 -4.53
C TRP A 315 4.68 4.18 -5.19
N GLY A 316 4.23 5.08 -6.07
CA GLY A 316 5.08 6.16 -6.58
C GLY A 316 4.36 7.26 -7.36
N TRP A 317 4.69 8.53 -7.07
CA TRP A 317 4.16 9.69 -7.81
C TRP A 317 5.27 10.51 -8.48
N THR A 318 4.97 11.04 -9.67
CA THR A 318 5.83 12.00 -10.38
C THR A 318 5.17 13.38 -10.41
N TRP A 319 5.88 14.37 -9.88
CA TRP A 319 5.44 15.75 -9.74
C TRP A 319 6.34 16.66 -10.57
N SER A 320 5.77 17.41 -11.52
CA SER A 320 6.52 18.35 -12.34
C SER A 320 5.98 19.77 -12.20
N GLN A 321 6.87 20.77 -12.24
CA GLN A 321 6.46 22.18 -12.25
C GLN A 321 5.59 22.59 -11.05
N LEU A 322 5.92 22.09 -9.86
CA LEU A 322 5.29 22.59 -8.64
C LEU A 322 5.76 24.02 -8.34
N HIS A 323 4.85 24.86 -7.89
CA HIS A 323 5.17 26.19 -7.38
C HIS A 323 4.52 26.34 -6.00
N VAL A 324 5.32 26.23 -4.94
CA VAL A 324 4.86 26.22 -3.56
C VAL A 324 5.32 27.50 -2.86
N VAL A 325 4.38 28.27 -2.31
CA VAL A 325 4.65 29.58 -1.71
C VAL A 325 4.01 29.71 -0.33
N ALA A 326 4.78 30.20 0.66
CA ALA A 326 4.30 30.56 1.99
C ALA A 326 3.58 29.39 2.69
N SER A 327 4.24 28.23 2.79
CA SER A 327 3.68 27.00 3.38
C SER A 327 4.61 26.42 4.44
N PRO A 328 4.11 25.96 5.61
CA PRO A 328 4.96 25.35 6.62
C PRO A 328 5.68 24.10 6.10
N ILE A 329 4.99 23.26 5.33
CA ILE A 329 5.52 22.05 4.71
C ILE A 329 5.14 22.05 3.23
N GLY A 330 6.09 21.79 2.34
CA GLY A 330 5.82 21.57 0.92
C GLY A 330 5.05 20.27 0.71
N ILE A 331 5.73 19.15 0.94
CA ILE A 331 5.17 17.80 0.80
C ILE A 331 5.36 17.02 2.09
N MET A 332 4.27 16.50 2.64
CA MET A 332 4.25 15.60 3.79
C MET A 332 3.97 14.19 3.31
N LEU A 333 4.89 13.26 3.59
CA LEU A 333 4.81 11.85 3.17
C LEU A 333 4.27 10.92 4.28
N ILE A 334 3.90 11.50 5.42
CA ILE A 334 3.38 10.79 6.58
C ILE A 334 1.86 10.96 6.62
N ASN A 335 1.13 9.87 6.84
CA ASN A 335 -0.28 9.93 7.16
C ASN A 335 -0.48 10.52 8.57
N PRO A 336 -1.07 11.71 8.72
CA PRO A 336 -1.24 12.33 10.04
C PRO A 336 -2.23 11.57 10.93
N ASP A 337 -3.12 10.76 10.34
CA ASP A 337 -4.07 9.92 11.08
C ASP A 337 -3.44 8.58 11.50
N ASN A 338 -2.30 8.20 10.92
CA ASN A 338 -1.53 7.01 11.28
C ASN A 338 0.00 7.26 11.13
N PRO A 339 0.59 8.09 12.02
CA PRO A 339 1.97 8.55 11.86
C PRO A 339 3.02 7.45 12.07
N THR A 340 2.64 6.32 12.68
CA THR A 340 3.48 5.13 12.84
C THR A 340 3.26 4.08 11.75
N GLY A 341 2.31 4.33 10.83
CA GLY A 341 1.99 3.44 9.72
C GLY A 341 2.98 3.56 8.57
N GLN A 342 2.70 2.80 7.50
CA GLN A 342 3.45 2.90 6.26
C GLN A 342 3.28 4.31 5.67
N GLN A 343 4.41 4.94 5.36
CA GLN A 343 4.46 6.23 4.67
C GLN A 343 4.27 6.04 3.16
N ALA A 344 4.20 7.14 2.40
CA ALA A 344 4.25 7.08 0.95
C ALA A 344 5.49 6.29 0.46
N GLY A 345 5.34 5.42 -0.54
CA GLY A 345 6.40 4.58 -1.07
C GLY A 345 7.51 5.38 -1.76
N SER A 346 7.16 6.26 -2.71
CA SER A 346 8.16 7.05 -3.44
C SER A 346 7.62 8.33 -4.09
N THR A 347 8.47 9.35 -4.21
CA THR A 347 8.13 10.61 -4.88
C THR A 347 9.27 11.10 -5.78
N TYR A 348 8.96 11.44 -7.04
CA TYR A 348 9.87 12.07 -7.99
C TYR A 348 9.40 13.49 -8.25
N ILE A 349 10.18 14.49 -7.86
CA ILE A 349 9.82 15.91 -7.99
C ILE A 349 10.79 16.55 -8.96
N LEU A 350 10.27 17.06 -10.07
CA LEU A 350 11.06 17.73 -11.09
C LEU A 350 10.62 19.16 -11.41
N ASP A 351 11.57 19.97 -11.86
CA ASP A 351 11.35 21.32 -12.40
C ASP A 351 10.48 22.18 -11.48
N SER A 352 10.75 22.17 -10.17
CA SER A 352 9.83 22.67 -9.15
C SER A 352 10.45 23.77 -8.27
N GLY A 353 9.62 24.69 -7.77
CA GLY A 353 10.03 25.83 -6.97
C GLY A 353 9.35 25.90 -5.60
N PHE A 354 10.12 26.16 -4.55
CA PHE A 354 9.64 26.32 -3.17
C PHE A 354 10.12 27.66 -2.58
N TYR A 355 9.18 28.53 -2.22
CA TYR A 355 9.44 29.93 -1.82
C TYR A 355 8.76 30.24 -0.48
N ASP A 356 9.51 30.75 0.50
CA ASP A 356 8.99 30.99 1.87
C ASP A 356 8.36 29.71 2.46
N VAL A 357 9.09 28.59 2.36
CA VAL A 357 8.63 27.27 2.81
C VAL A 357 9.44 26.82 4.02
N GLY A 358 8.77 26.35 5.08
CA GLY A 358 9.46 25.82 6.26
C GLY A 358 10.32 24.59 5.91
N THR A 359 9.65 23.49 5.58
CA THR A 359 10.29 22.24 5.15
C THR A 359 9.82 21.86 3.75
N VAL A 360 10.73 21.58 2.80
CA VAL A 360 10.32 21.14 1.45
C VAL A 360 9.68 19.75 1.49
N ILE A 361 10.32 18.77 2.13
CA ILE A 361 9.77 17.42 2.36
C ILE A 361 9.80 17.04 3.84
N PHE A 362 8.66 16.60 4.37
CA PHE A 362 8.54 16.02 5.71
C PHE A 362 8.27 14.51 5.61
N ALA A 363 9.17 13.69 6.15
CA ALA A 363 9.16 12.23 6.07
C ALA A 363 9.41 11.58 7.45
N ASN A 364 9.26 10.26 7.58
CA ASN A 364 9.27 9.62 8.90
C ASN A 364 10.68 9.57 9.54
N THR A 365 11.64 8.93 8.88
CA THR A 365 13.01 8.79 9.36
C THR A 365 13.97 8.95 8.19
N GLU A 366 15.22 9.34 8.49
CA GLU A 366 16.27 9.22 7.49
C GLU A 366 16.30 7.76 7.05
N PRO A 367 16.29 7.51 5.73
CA PRO A 367 16.46 6.17 5.27
C PRO A 367 17.74 5.58 5.93
N ALA A 368 17.69 4.36 6.53
CA ALA A 368 18.86 3.47 6.78
C ALA A 368 18.84 2.12 5.98
N LYS A 369 17.67 1.63 5.55
CA LYS A 369 17.47 0.64 4.45
C LYS A 369 16.29 1.03 3.52
N ILE A 370 16.22 0.48 2.29
CA ILE A 370 15.11 0.76 1.33
C ILE A 370 13.70 0.53 1.92
N LEU A 371 13.62 -0.24 3.02
CA LEU A 371 12.42 -0.62 3.76
C LEU A 371 11.95 0.42 4.78
N GLU A 372 12.80 1.38 5.15
CA GLU A 372 12.62 2.21 6.34
C GLU A 372 12.19 3.65 6.01
N SER A 373 12.23 4.06 4.73
CA SER A 373 11.82 5.41 4.32
C SER A 373 11.25 5.50 2.91
N SER A 374 10.57 6.62 2.63
CA SER A 374 10.09 6.97 1.29
C SER A 374 11.30 7.18 0.36
N ILE A 375 11.26 6.69 -0.87
CA ILE A 375 12.26 7.07 -1.88
C ILE A 375 11.95 8.49 -2.35
N ILE A 376 12.93 9.39 -2.26
CA ILE A 376 12.75 10.81 -2.61
C ILE A 376 13.73 11.17 -3.72
N THR A 377 13.21 11.65 -4.84
CA THR A 377 14.02 12.20 -5.93
C THR A 377 13.69 13.68 -6.14
N LEU A 378 14.70 14.52 -6.09
CA LEU A 378 14.66 15.96 -6.35
C LEU A 378 15.45 16.25 -7.62
N ASP A 379 14.79 16.74 -8.65
CA ASP A 379 15.35 17.03 -9.97
C ASP A 379 15.04 18.48 -10.37
N ASN A 380 16.05 19.28 -10.63
CA ASN A 380 15.92 20.69 -11.03
C ASN A 380 15.02 21.53 -10.09
N ILE A 381 15.39 21.62 -8.81
CA ILE A 381 14.63 22.32 -7.77
C ILE A 381 15.19 23.72 -7.50
N GLY A 382 14.31 24.73 -7.57
CA GLY A 382 14.59 26.09 -7.12
C GLY A 382 14.06 26.34 -5.70
N VAL A 383 14.83 27.01 -4.84
CA VAL A 383 14.38 27.38 -3.49
C VAL A 383 14.75 28.81 -3.11
N GLU A 384 13.87 29.49 -2.39
CA GLU A 384 14.09 30.81 -1.80
C GLU A 384 13.41 30.87 -0.42
N ASP A 385 14.07 31.46 0.57
CA ASP A 385 13.53 31.58 1.95
C ASP A 385 13.02 30.24 2.54
N VAL A 386 13.74 29.15 2.24
CA VAL A 386 13.46 27.80 2.79
C VAL A 386 14.20 27.58 4.11
N THR A 387 13.55 26.97 5.11
CA THR A 387 14.24 26.63 6.39
C THR A 387 14.99 25.30 6.31
N SER A 388 14.43 24.28 5.66
CA SER A 388 15.02 22.94 5.54
C SER A 388 14.55 22.24 4.26
N MET A 389 15.43 21.43 3.64
CA MET A 389 15.08 20.65 2.45
C MET A 389 14.29 19.39 2.82
N VAL A 390 14.84 18.55 3.69
CA VAL A 390 14.14 17.35 4.18
C VAL A 390 14.27 17.28 5.69
N THR A 391 13.14 17.20 6.38
CA THR A 391 13.06 17.06 7.84
C THR A 391 12.35 15.76 8.17
N PHE A 392 12.88 15.03 9.15
CA PHE A 392 12.31 13.78 9.62
C PHE A 392 11.46 13.98 10.89
N SER A 393 10.58 13.01 11.18
CA SER A 393 9.62 13.11 12.28
C SER A 393 10.27 13.16 13.67
N ASP A 394 11.49 12.64 13.79
CA ASP A 394 12.32 12.71 14.99
C ASP A 394 13.01 14.07 15.18
N GLY A 395 12.82 15.00 14.24
CA GLY A 395 13.40 16.34 14.22
C GLY A 395 14.80 16.41 13.60
N THR A 396 15.35 15.29 13.12
CA THR A 396 16.60 15.28 12.38
C THR A 396 16.42 15.88 10.97
N LEU A 397 17.51 16.41 10.43
CA LEU A 397 17.56 17.00 9.10
C LEU A 397 18.43 16.11 8.23
N LEU A 398 17.97 15.83 7.01
CA LEU A 398 18.82 15.23 5.99
C LEU A 398 20.02 16.16 5.74
N ASN A 399 21.21 15.60 5.56
CA ASN A 399 22.43 16.35 5.28
C ASN A 399 22.47 16.89 3.83
N LEU A 400 21.44 17.64 3.43
CA LEU A 400 21.30 18.32 2.15
C LEU A 400 21.30 19.83 2.41
N PRO A 401 22.32 20.59 1.92
CA PRO A 401 22.35 22.02 2.10
C PRO A 401 21.10 22.70 1.53
N VAL A 402 20.56 23.69 2.25
CA VAL A 402 19.46 24.51 1.74
C VAL A 402 19.98 25.37 0.59
N GLY A 403 19.47 25.11 -0.61
CA GLY A 403 19.83 25.79 -1.85
C GLY A 403 19.22 25.08 -3.06
N ASN A 404 19.38 25.68 -4.24
CA ASN A 404 18.89 25.06 -5.47
C ASN A 404 19.56 23.69 -5.66
N VAL A 405 18.79 22.72 -6.12
CA VAL A 405 19.23 21.32 -6.30
C VAL A 405 19.16 21.00 -7.79
N ASP A 406 20.29 20.55 -8.35
CA ASP A 406 20.29 20.00 -9.72
C ASP A 406 19.65 18.62 -9.75
N PHE A 407 20.20 17.68 -8.99
CA PHE A 407 19.67 16.33 -8.89
C PHE A 407 20.14 15.67 -7.60
N VAL A 408 19.19 15.13 -6.83
CA VAL A 408 19.44 14.34 -5.62
C VAL A 408 18.44 13.19 -5.56
N ILE A 409 18.93 11.97 -5.31
CA ILE A 409 18.11 10.83 -4.91
C ILE A 409 18.45 10.49 -3.47
N VAL A 410 17.42 10.19 -2.69
CA VAL A 410 17.49 9.66 -1.33
C VAL A 410 16.82 8.29 -1.37
N GLY A 411 17.61 7.22 -1.38
CA GLY A 411 17.12 5.86 -1.61
C GLY A 411 18.22 4.90 -2.09
N ASN A 412 17.80 3.79 -2.73
CA ASN A 412 18.72 2.83 -3.36
C ASN A 412 19.05 3.25 -4.81
N VAL A 413 20.32 3.11 -5.20
CA VAL A 413 20.80 3.39 -6.57
C VAL A 413 21.74 2.27 -7.02
N GLU A 414 21.35 1.53 -8.05
CA GLU A 414 22.12 0.38 -8.56
C GLU A 414 23.35 0.79 -9.42
N ALA A 415 23.28 1.91 -10.13
CA ALA A 415 24.31 2.36 -11.07
C ALA A 415 25.69 2.70 -10.44
N ALA A 416 25.77 2.76 -9.10
CA ALA A 416 27.00 3.06 -8.35
C ALA A 416 27.49 1.90 -7.46
N GLY A 417 26.93 0.69 -7.65
CA GLY A 417 27.02 -0.40 -6.68
C GLY A 417 26.02 -0.20 -5.54
N PRO A 418 25.49 -1.28 -4.92
CA PRO A 418 24.39 -1.21 -3.96
C PRO A 418 24.82 -0.38 -2.76
N SER A 419 24.45 0.88 -2.80
CA SER A 419 24.86 1.88 -1.85
C SER A 419 23.61 2.63 -1.49
N TYR A 420 23.45 2.81 -0.19
CA TYR A 420 22.26 3.34 0.38
C TYR A 420 22.53 4.74 0.93
N GLY A 421 21.68 5.72 0.61
CA GLY A 421 21.85 7.09 1.07
C GLY A 421 21.47 8.14 0.04
N MET A 422 22.18 9.27 0.09
CA MET A 422 21.98 10.39 -0.82
C MET A 422 22.95 10.32 -1.99
N TYR A 423 22.44 10.41 -3.21
CA TYR A 423 23.22 10.39 -4.46
C TYR A 423 22.96 11.65 -5.26
N GLN A 424 24.05 12.24 -5.74
CA GLN A 424 24.01 13.29 -6.76
C GLN A 424 24.46 12.68 -8.07
N VAL A 425 23.61 12.79 -9.10
CA VAL A 425 23.90 12.27 -10.44
C VAL A 425 24.00 13.47 -11.38
N ALA A 426 25.08 13.52 -12.16
CA ALA A 426 25.17 14.46 -13.27
C ALA A 426 24.35 13.91 -14.44
N LEU A 427 23.07 14.32 -14.52
CA LEU A 427 22.21 13.94 -15.62
C LEU A 427 22.65 14.62 -16.91
N ASN A 428 22.75 13.86 -18.01
CA ASN A 428 22.75 14.49 -19.32
C ASN A 428 21.33 14.94 -19.67
N ASN A 429 21.13 16.25 -19.74
CA ASN A 429 19.87 16.86 -20.11
C ASN A 429 20.03 17.46 -21.51
N PRO A 430 19.78 16.66 -22.58
CA PRO A 430 20.07 17.11 -23.93
C PRO A 430 19.16 18.29 -24.29
N SER A 431 19.76 19.36 -24.83
CA SER A 431 19.03 20.60 -25.12
C SER A 431 17.75 20.45 -25.95
N PRO A 432 17.60 19.48 -26.88
CA PRO A 432 16.34 19.27 -27.59
C PRO A 432 15.15 18.84 -26.70
N LEU A 433 15.40 18.30 -25.49
CA LEU A 433 14.36 17.91 -24.54
C LEU A 433 13.91 19.06 -23.61
N LEU A 434 14.66 20.17 -23.59
CA LEU A 434 14.49 21.27 -22.65
C LEU A 434 13.76 22.46 -23.28
N THR A 435 13.12 23.28 -22.46
CA THR A 435 12.55 24.57 -22.87
C THR A 435 13.58 25.69 -22.80
N THR A 436 13.34 26.79 -23.53
CA THR A 436 14.17 28.01 -23.48
C THR A 436 13.63 29.08 -22.50
N SER A 437 12.72 28.71 -21.59
CA SER A 437 12.02 29.65 -20.71
C SER A 437 12.79 29.97 -19.42
N ALA A 438 12.82 31.25 -19.05
CA ALA A 438 13.48 31.77 -17.86
C ALA A 438 12.62 31.64 -16.58
N VAL A 439 12.26 30.41 -16.19
CA VAL A 439 11.75 30.15 -14.83
C VAL A 439 12.98 29.88 -13.93
N SER A 440 13.01 30.41 -12.70
CA SER A 440 14.18 30.31 -11.82
C SER A 440 14.30 28.92 -11.17
N TYR A 441 14.51 27.88 -11.97
CA TYR A 441 14.97 26.58 -11.49
C TYR A 441 16.50 26.52 -11.50
N PHE A 442 17.09 25.39 -11.10
CA PHE A 442 18.55 25.21 -11.15
C PHE A 442 19.08 25.27 -12.60
N ARG A 443 18.31 24.70 -13.54
CA ARG A 443 18.58 24.61 -14.98
C ARG A 443 17.28 24.74 -15.79
N ASP A 444 17.41 24.80 -17.12
CA ASP A 444 16.26 24.77 -18.02
C ASP A 444 15.40 23.52 -17.77
N SER A 445 14.07 23.71 -17.70
CA SER A 445 13.13 22.63 -17.44
C SER A 445 12.94 21.73 -18.65
N TYR A 446 12.40 20.54 -18.45
CA TYR A 446 11.88 19.75 -19.56
C TYR A 446 10.76 20.50 -20.28
N PHE A 447 10.67 20.33 -21.60
CA PHE A 447 9.59 20.90 -22.40
C PHE A 447 8.24 20.32 -21.96
N TYR A 448 7.21 21.17 -21.96
CA TYR A 448 5.85 20.77 -21.67
C TYR A 448 4.86 21.56 -22.53
N LYS A 449 3.73 20.94 -22.81
CA LYS A 449 2.62 21.60 -23.49
C LYS A 449 1.30 21.04 -22.97
N SER A 450 0.45 21.93 -22.48
CA SER A 450 -0.87 21.56 -21.99
C SER A 450 -1.82 21.27 -23.15
N ARG A 451 -2.82 20.39 -22.93
CA ARG A 451 -3.87 20.12 -23.94
C ARG A 451 -4.41 21.43 -24.55
N PRO A 452 -4.33 21.61 -25.88
CA PRO A 452 -4.94 22.73 -26.57
C PRO A 452 -6.46 22.76 -26.35
N GLN A 453 -7.03 23.91 -26.02
CA GLN A 453 -8.50 24.07 -25.93
C GLN A 453 -9.08 24.99 -27.01
N TYR A 454 -8.20 25.62 -27.79
CA TYR A 454 -8.52 26.47 -28.95
C TYR A 454 -9.41 27.65 -28.56
N GLU A 455 -9.12 28.29 -27.42
CA GLU A 455 -9.95 29.31 -26.78
C GLU A 455 -10.22 30.51 -27.67
N ASP A 456 -9.23 30.89 -28.49
CA ASP A 456 -9.26 32.04 -29.39
C ASP A 456 -9.71 31.67 -30.82
N LEU A 457 -10.04 30.41 -31.09
CA LEU A 457 -10.41 29.95 -32.43
C LEU A 457 -11.87 30.33 -32.76
N PRO A 458 -12.14 31.10 -33.84
CA PRO A 458 -13.50 31.41 -34.23
C PRO A 458 -14.24 30.17 -34.74
N LEU A 459 -15.54 30.07 -34.45
CA LEU A 459 -16.38 28.94 -34.87
C LEU A 459 -16.31 28.64 -36.38
N SER A 460 -16.07 29.65 -37.23
CA SER A 460 -15.95 29.49 -38.69
C SER A 460 -14.73 28.68 -39.13
N TYR A 461 -13.73 28.50 -38.27
CA TYR A 461 -12.53 27.70 -38.55
C TYR A 461 -12.68 26.25 -38.07
N ILE A 462 -13.81 25.90 -37.46
CA ILE A 462 -14.06 24.56 -36.92
C ILE A 462 -14.89 23.76 -37.93
N ILE A 463 -14.32 22.64 -38.36
CA ILE A 463 -14.93 21.69 -39.29
C ILE A 463 -15.55 20.56 -38.47
N ASN A 464 -16.88 20.57 -38.33
CA ASN A 464 -17.61 19.46 -37.70
C ASN A 464 -17.80 18.31 -38.70
N VAL A 465 -17.26 17.13 -38.42
CA VAL A 465 -17.31 15.99 -39.36
C VAL A 465 -18.74 15.54 -39.70
N LYS A 466 -19.71 15.74 -38.80
CA LYS A 466 -21.12 15.37 -39.06
C LYS A 466 -21.81 16.33 -40.02
N THR A 467 -21.37 17.59 -40.12
CA THR A 467 -21.92 18.52 -41.14
C THR A 467 -21.44 18.15 -42.54
N LEU A 468 -20.30 17.47 -42.65
CA LEU A 468 -19.79 16.92 -43.90
C LEU A 468 -20.42 15.58 -44.29
N GLY A 469 -21.09 14.90 -43.35
CA GLY A 469 -21.88 13.71 -43.62
C GLY A 469 -21.53 12.48 -42.78
N ALA A 470 -20.50 12.55 -41.93
CA ALA A 470 -20.17 11.48 -40.99
C ALA A 470 -21.36 11.19 -40.07
N LYS A 471 -21.63 9.90 -39.82
CA LYS A 471 -22.75 9.48 -38.97
C LYS A 471 -22.34 9.35 -37.53
N GLY A 472 -21.22 8.67 -37.27
CA GLY A 472 -20.77 8.32 -35.93
C GLY A 472 -21.78 7.44 -35.19
N ASP A 473 -22.57 6.64 -35.90
CA ASP A 473 -23.71 5.87 -35.40
C ASP A 473 -23.35 4.43 -34.98
N GLY A 474 -22.06 4.07 -35.03
CA GLY A 474 -21.57 2.73 -34.68
C GLY A 474 -21.84 1.65 -35.73
N VAL A 475 -22.36 2.01 -36.91
CA VAL A 475 -22.71 1.05 -37.97
C VAL A 475 -22.24 1.51 -39.34
N THR A 476 -22.49 2.77 -39.69
CA THR A 476 -22.14 3.35 -40.98
C THR A 476 -20.63 3.49 -41.10
N ASP A 477 -20.08 3.02 -42.21
CA ASP A 477 -18.68 3.24 -42.57
C ASP A 477 -18.45 4.72 -42.92
N ASP A 478 -17.77 5.42 -42.02
CA ASP A 478 -17.45 6.84 -42.11
C ASP A 478 -16.05 7.09 -42.71
N THR A 479 -15.34 6.06 -43.16
CA THR A 479 -13.93 6.17 -43.62
C THR A 479 -13.73 7.24 -44.69
N ALA A 480 -14.53 7.18 -45.75
CA ALA A 480 -14.35 8.07 -46.90
C ALA A 480 -14.66 9.53 -46.55
N ILE A 481 -15.64 9.77 -45.68
CA ILE A 481 -16.03 11.13 -45.32
C ILE A 481 -15.08 11.74 -44.28
N ILE A 482 -14.52 10.93 -43.39
CA ILE A 482 -13.46 11.36 -42.46
C ILE A 482 -12.20 11.72 -43.23
N ASN A 483 -11.70 10.86 -44.12
CA ASN A 483 -10.54 11.18 -44.96
C ASN A 483 -10.76 12.46 -45.78
N LYS A 484 -11.98 12.65 -46.32
CA LYS A 484 -12.34 13.89 -46.98
C LYS A 484 -12.32 15.10 -46.04
N ALA A 485 -12.81 14.97 -44.80
CA ALA A 485 -12.80 16.04 -43.82
C ALA A 485 -11.38 16.47 -43.44
N LEU A 486 -10.50 15.50 -43.19
CA LEU A 486 -9.09 15.75 -42.88
C LEU A 486 -8.33 16.37 -44.06
N ALA A 487 -8.65 15.96 -45.30
CA ALA A 487 -8.05 16.54 -46.49
C ALA A 487 -8.47 18.01 -46.77
N LEU A 488 -9.47 18.54 -46.08
CA LEU A 488 -9.91 19.94 -46.22
C LEU A 488 -9.17 20.91 -45.28
N THR A 489 -8.34 20.40 -44.37
CA THR A 489 -7.74 21.22 -43.31
C THR A 489 -6.40 21.81 -43.71
N ASP A 490 -6.16 23.05 -43.29
CA ASP A 490 -4.83 23.61 -43.12
C ASP A 490 -4.56 23.92 -41.63
N GLU A 491 -3.41 24.52 -41.32
CA GLU A 491 -2.99 24.89 -39.96
C GLU A 491 -3.98 25.82 -39.23
N THR A 492 -4.92 26.45 -39.94
CA THR A 492 -5.92 27.36 -39.35
C THR A 492 -7.19 26.64 -38.92
N ASN A 493 -7.43 25.41 -39.38
CA ASN A 493 -8.65 24.68 -39.07
C ASN A 493 -8.52 23.77 -37.85
N LEU A 494 -9.67 23.47 -37.23
CA LEU A 494 -9.83 22.45 -36.20
C LEU A 494 -10.91 21.47 -36.66
N VAL A 495 -10.58 20.18 -36.74
CA VAL A 495 -11.55 19.13 -37.04
C VAL A 495 -12.19 18.68 -35.74
N TYR A 496 -13.49 18.93 -35.63
CA TYR A 496 -14.28 18.57 -34.48
C TYR A 496 -15.04 17.27 -34.76
N PHE A 497 -14.84 16.28 -33.91
CA PHE A 497 -15.62 15.05 -33.85
C PHE A 497 -16.65 15.18 -32.72
N PRO A 498 -17.95 15.39 -33.04
CA PRO A 498 -19.00 15.24 -32.03
C PRO A 498 -19.01 13.83 -31.46
N ALA A 499 -19.59 13.63 -30.28
CA ALA A 499 -19.67 12.32 -29.66
C ALA A 499 -20.31 11.29 -30.61
N GLY A 500 -19.76 10.08 -30.62
CA GLY A 500 -20.18 9.02 -31.54
C GLY A 500 -19.14 7.93 -31.71
N SER A 501 -19.56 6.85 -32.39
CA SER A 501 -18.70 5.74 -32.79
C SER A 501 -18.62 5.72 -34.30
N TYR A 502 -17.49 6.14 -34.85
CA TYR A 502 -17.27 6.28 -36.28
C TYR A 502 -16.58 5.02 -36.80
N ILE A 503 -17.31 4.17 -37.51
CA ILE A 503 -16.75 2.94 -38.06
C ILE A 503 -15.81 3.29 -39.20
N VAL A 504 -14.59 2.76 -39.14
CA VAL A 504 -13.58 2.91 -40.19
C VAL A 504 -13.15 1.53 -40.67
N THR A 505 -13.16 1.33 -41.98
CA THR A 505 -12.86 0.04 -42.61
C THR A 505 -11.53 0.02 -43.35
N SER A 506 -10.87 1.16 -43.49
CA SER A 506 -9.51 1.31 -44.04
C SER A 506 -8.83 2.52 -43.41
N THR A 507 -7.54 2.70 -43.70
CA THR A 507 -6.70 3.72 -43.07
C THR A 507 -7.27 5.14 -43.19
N ILE A 508 -7.30 5.84 -42.06
CA ILE A 508 -7.51 7.28 -41.94
C ILE A 508 -6.15 7.97 -41.98
N THR A 509 -5.94 8.85 -42.97
CA THR A 509 -4.68 9.58 -43.12
C THR A 509 -4.82 10.98 -42.52
N VAL A 510 -3.96 11.30 -41.55
CA VAL A 510 -3.87 12.62 -40.91
C VAL A 510 -2.68 13.35 -41.54
N ALA A 511 -2.94 14.52 -42.13
CA ALA A 511 -1.93 15.30 -42.84
C ALA A 511 -1.06 16.16 -41.89
N PRO A 512 0.13 16.63 -42.32
CA PRO A 512 1.08 17.40 -41.49
C PRO A 512 0.65 18.80 -40.96
N SER A 513 -0.64 19.12 -40.98
CA SER A 513 -1.17 20.42 -40.51
C SER A 513 -2.55 20.28 -39.90
N THR A 514 -2.82 19.14 -39.25
CA THR A 514 -4.17 18.74 -38.84
C THR A 514 -4.33 18.80 -37.33
N ARG A 515 -5.34 19.55 -36.87
CA ARG A 515 -5.75 19.58 -35.46
C ARG A 515 -7.12 18.90 -35.32
N ILE A 516 -7.23 17.96 -34.39
CA ILE A 516 -8.40 17.12 -34.15
C ILE A 516 -8.81 17.25 -32.68
N THR A 517 -10.10 17.46 -32.41
CA THR A 517 -10.64 17.33 -31.06
C THR A 517 -11.97 16.60 -31.05
N GLY A 518 -12.17 15.73 -30.07
CA GLY A 518 -13.45 15.07 -29.83
C GLY A 518 -14.35 15.82 -28.84
N GLU A 519 -15.56 15.29 -28.66
CA GLU A 519 -16.54 15.69 -27.64
C GLU A 519 -16.79 14.53 -26.70
N VAL A 520 -16.13 14.53 -25.53
CA VAL A 520 -16.21 13.54 -24.41
C VAL A 520 -15.99 12.07 -24.77
N TRP A 521 -16.77 11.52 -25.70
CA TRP A 521 -16.79 10.13 -26.11
C TRP A 521 -16.85 10.00 -27.64
N SER A 522 -15.78 10.43 -28.31
CA SER A 522 -15.63 10.39 -29.76
C SER A 522 -14.66 9.29 -30.15
N GLN A 523 -15.18 8.24 -30.79
CA GLN A 523 -14.42 7.01 -31.03
C GLN A 523 -14.22 6.76 -32.52
N LEU A 524 -12.98 6.55 -32.95
CA LEU A 524 -12.69 5.93 -34.26
C LEU A 524 -12.57 4.42 -34.04
N VAL A 525 -13.38 3.67 -34.78
CA VAL A 525 -13.62 2.25 -34.52
C VAL A 525 -13.22 1.42 -35.73
N ALA A 526 -12.08 0.73 -35.65
CA ALA A 526 -11.64 -0.19 -36.68
C ALA A 526 -12.64 -1.34 -36.84
N SER A 527 -13.02 -1.60 -38.08
CA SER A 527 -13.79 -2.77 -38.49
C SER A 527 -13.22 -3.26 -39.81
N GLY A 528 -13.33 -4.54 -40.13
CA GLY A 528 -12.70 -5.03 -41.35
C GLY A 528 -13.26 -6.35 -41.84
N SER A 529 -13.31 -6.48 -43.17
CA SER A 529 -13.37 -7.77 -43.87
C SER A 529 -11.94 -8.17 -44.30
N ALA A 530 -11.79 -9.36 -44.87
CA ALA A 530 -10.47 -9.89 -45.25
C ALA A 530 -9.67 -8.88 -46.09
N GLY A 531 -8.47 -8.50 -45.62
CA GLY A 531 -7.52 -7.65 -46.32
C GLY A 531 -7.22 -6.28 -45.71
N ASN A 532 -8.11 -5.68 -44.89
CA ASN A 532 -7.86 -4.33 -44.35
C ASN A 532 -7.15 -4.34 -42.99
N PHE A 533 -7.62 -5.14 -42.02
CA PHE A 533 -7.01 -5.27 -40.69
C PHE A 533 -7.00 -6.72 -40.17
N GLN A 534 -7.40 -7.68 -41.00
CA GLN A 534 -7.55 -9.09 -40.59
C GLN A 534 -6.29 -9.93 -40.84
N ASP A 535 -5.32 -9.42 -41.60
CA ASP A 535 -4.11 -10.17 -41.95
C ASP A 535 -2.99 -9.89 -40.95
N GLY A 536 -2.79 -10.80 -39.99
CA GLY A 536 -1.73 -10.67 -38.99
C GLY A 536 -0.31 -10.73 -39.54
N GLN A 537 -0.11 -11.23 -40.77
CA GLN A 537 1.19 -11.25 -41.44
C GLN A 537 1.46 -9.98 -42.25
N ASN A 538 0.43 -9.18 -42.50
CA ASN A 538 0.55 -7.88 -43.16
C ASN A 538 -0.26 -6.82 -42.40
N PRO A 539 0.20 -6.42 -41.19
CA PRO A 539 -0.51 -5.44 -40.39
C PRO A 539 -0.69 -4.11 -41.12
N GLN A 540 -1.78 -3.40 -40.82
CA GLN A 540 -2.13 -2.11 -41.40
C GLN A 540 -2.62 -1.16 -40.31
N ALA A 541 -2.22 0.11 -40.42
CA ALA A 541 -2.65 1.15 -39.51
C ALA A 541 -4.10 1.59 -39.78
N MET A 542 -4.92 1.65 -38.73
CA MET A 542 -6.21 2.35 -38.76
C MET A 542 -5.99 3.85 -38.91
N ILE A 543 -5.12 4.44 -38.10
CA ILE A 543 -4.76 5.87 -38.19
C ILE A 543 -3.31 5.98 -38.61
N LYS A 544 -3.04 6.71 -39.69
CA LYS A 544 -1.70 7.02 -40.15
C LYS A 544 -1.46 8.52 -40.01
N VAL A 545 -0.59 8.90 -39.08
CA VAL A 545 -0.28 10.30 -38.77
C VAL A 545 0.98 10.73 -39.51
N GLY A 546 0.80 11.46 -40.61
CA GLY A 546 1.85 11.79 -41.56
C GLY A 546 2.35 10.56 -42.35
N GLU A 547 3.12 10.84 -43.38
CA GLU A 547 3.98 9.88 -44.07
C GLU A 547 5.39 9.89 -43.45
N PRO A 548 6.16 8.80 -43.57
CA PRO A 548 7.55 8.80 -43.12
C PRO A 548 8.36 9.95 -43.73
N GLY A 549 8.93 10.78 -42.88
CA GLY A 549 9.71 11.97 -43.26
C GLY A 549 8.90 13.27 -43.32
N ASP A 550 7.59 13.22 -43.10
CA ASP A 550 6.79 14.43 -42.92
C ASP A 550 7.19 15.18 -41.64
N VAL A 551 7.21 16.50 -41.74
CA VAL A 551 7.43 17.43 -40.62
C VAL A 551 6.25 18.39 -40.58
N GLY A 552 5.67 18.65 -39.40
CA GLY A 552 4.57 19.59 -39.30
C GLY A 552 3.89 19.64 -37.93
N VAL A 553 2.64 20.11 -37.94
CA VAL A 553 1.82 20.34 -36.75
C VAL A 553 0.66 19.35 -36.76
N VAL A 554 0.60 18.48 -35.75
CA VAL A 554 -0.54 17.58 -35.54
C VAL A 554 -0.94 17.58 -34.07
N GLU A 555 -2.16 18.01 -33.77
CA GLU A 555 -2.70 17.99 -32.41
C GLU A 555 -3.94 17.10 -32.38
N ILE A 556 -3.97 16.09 -31.53
CA ILE A 556 -5.14 15.24 -31.36
C ILE A 556 -5.54 15.21 -29.89
N SER A 557 -6.77 15.59 -29.59
CA SER A 557 -7.31 15.59 -28.23
C SER A 557 -8.71 15.00 -28.08
N ASP A 558 -9.01 14.47 -26.90
CA ASP A 558 -10.35 13.97 -26.53
C ASP A 558 -10.91 12.89 -27.50
N MET A 559 -10.03 12.00 -27.99
CA MET A 559 -10.37 10.93 -28.93
C MET A 559 -10.13 9.54 -28.32
N LEU A 560 -10.92 8.56 -28.73
CA LEU A 560 -10.73 7.16 -28.37
C LEU A 560 -10.54 6.31 -29.65
N PHE A 561 -9.51 5.48 -29.67
CA PHE A 561 -9.21 4.57 -30.77
C PHE A 561 -9.53 3.14 -30.33
N THR A 562 -10.37 2.43 -31.07
CA THR A 562 -10.85 1.10 -30.68
C THR A 562 -11.17 0.22 -31.88
N SER A 563 -11.64 -1.00 -31.66
CA SER A 563 -11.89 -2.00 -32.70
C SER A 563 -13.14 -2.85 -32.44
N ILE A 564 -13.61 -3.54 -33.49
CA ILE A 564 -14.71 -4.50 -33.43
C ILE A 564 -14.22 -5.90 -33.81
N GLY A 565 -14.28 -6.82 -32.85
CA GLY A 565 -13.98 -8.24 -33.02
C GLY A 565 -12.52 -8.51 -33.37
N ALA A 566 -12.29 -9.66 -34.00
CA ALA A 566 -10.95 -10.14 -34.31
C ALA A 566 -10.32 -9.44 -35.52
N LEU A 567 -9.32 -8.59 -35.27
CA LEU A 567 -8.53 -7.88 -36.29
C LEU A 567 -7.02 -8.05 -36.01
N PRO A 568 -6.46 -9.26 -36.17
CA PRO A 568 -5.07 -9.56 -35.78
C PRO A 568 -4.00 -8.82 -36.60
N GLY A 569 -4.37 -8.12 -37.69
CA GLY A 569 -3.51 -7.24 -38.47
C GLY A 569 -3.73 -5.76 -38.17
N LEU A 570 -4.51 -5.40 -37.16
CA LEU A 570 -4.78 -4.00 -36.83
C LEU A 570 -3.61 -3.38 -36.06
N VAL A 571 -3.00 -2.35 -36.62
CA VAL A 571 -2.26 -1.35 -35.85
C VAL A 571 -3.21 -0.17 -35.60
N LEU A 572 -3.50 0.20 -34.35
CA LEU A 572 -4.47 1.26 -34.12
C LEU A 572 -3.94 2.62 -34.62
N MET A 573 -2.65 2.90 -34.43
CA MET A 573 -2.01 4.11 -34.95
C MET A 573 -0.53 3.94 -35.31
N ASP A 574 -0.18 4.40 -36.50
CA ASP A 574 1.20 4.71 -36.91
C ASP A 574 1.44 6.21 -36.80
N TRP A 575 2.43 6.60 -36.00
CA TRP A 575 2.91 7.96 -35.83
C TRP A 575 4.20 8.14 -36.61
N ASN A 576 4.11 8.80 -37.77
CA ASN A 576 5.22 8.99 -38.71
C ASN A 576 5.78 10.40 -38.72
N ILE A 577 4.99 11.37 -38.26
CA ILE A 577 5.33 12.79 -38.35
C ILE A 577 6.39 13.19 -37.32
N ALA A 578 7.30 14.07 -37.73
CA ALA A 578 8.13 14.85 -36.83
C ALA A 578 7.49 16.23 -36.57
N ALA A 579 7.56 16.69 -35.33
CA ALA A 579 7.11 18.01 -34.92
C ALA A 579 7.99 19.10 -35.57
N ASP A 580 7.37 20.12 -36.17
CA ASP A 580 8.06 21.30 -36.72
C ASP A 580 8.71 22.15 -35.60
N GLU A 581 7.99 22.30 -34.49
CA GLU A 581 8.46 22.87 -33.23
C GLU A 581 8.19 21.91 -32.05
N GLN A 582 8.89 22.07 -30.92
CA GLN A 582 8.67 21.23 -29.73
C GLN A 582 7.17 21.20 -29.35
N GLY A 583 6.60 20.00 -29.23
CA GLY A 583 5.18 19.80 -28.90
C GLY A 583 4.17 20.22 -29.98
N SER A 584 4.60 20.62 -31.18
CA SER A 584 3.68 20.91 -32.29
C SER A 584 3.00 19.66 -32.86
N ALA A 585 3.59 18.48 -32.66
CA ALA A 585 2.97 17.19 -32.92
C ALA A 585 2.74 16.44 -31.59
N GLY A 586 1.50 16.03 -31.28
CA GLY A 586 1.20 15.34 -30.04
C GLY A 586 -0.24 14.84 -29.82
N LEU A 587 -0.40 14.07 -28.73
CA LEU A 587 -1.65 13.50 -28.23
C LEU A 587 -1.96 13.99 -26.81
N TRP A 588 -3.21 14.37 -26.55
CA TRP A 588 -3.68 14.78 -25.21
C TRP A 588 -5.08 14.23 -24.91
N ASP A 589 -5.25 13.40 -23.88
CA ASP A 589 -6.53 12.69 -23.65
C ASP A 589 -6.99 11.90 -24.87
N ALA A 590 -6.03 11.36 -25.61
CA ALA A 590 -6.29 10.45 -26.69
C ALA A 590 -5.91 9.06 -26.21
N HIS A 591 -6.87 8.16 -26.17
CA HIS A 591 -6.72 6.84 -25.56
C HIS A 591 -6.92 5.73 -26.59
N PHE A 592 -6.31 4.58 -26.35
CA PHE A 592 -6.47 3.35 -27.12
C PHE A 592 -7.15 2.32 -26.23
N ARG A 593 -8.24 1.73 -26.71
CA ARG A 593 -9.00 0.73 -25.97
C ARG A 593 -9.33 -0.46 -26.86
N VAL A 594 -8.75 -1.61 -26.57
CA VAL A 594 -8.98 -2.84 -27.35
C VAL A 594 -9.94 -3.75 -26.58
N GLY A 595 -11.23 -3.70 -26.97
CA GLY A 595 -12.29 -4.52 -26.39
C GLY A 595 -12.94 -3.96 -25.11
N GLY A 596 -13.66 -4.82 -24.37
CA GLY A 596 -14.16 -4.52 -23.02
C GLY A 596 -15.31 -3.52 -22.94
N ALA A 597 -16.05 -3.32 -24.03
CA ALA A 597 -17.20 -2.41 -24.02
C ALA A 597 -18.23 -2.72 -25.09
N THR A 598 -19.44 -2.18 -24.91
CA THR A 598 -20.58 -2.32 -25.80
C THR A 598 -20.23 -1.91 -27.22
N GLY A 599 -20.52 -2.79 -28.16
CA GLY A 599 -20.29 -2.59 -29.59
C GLY A 599 -18.94 -3.10 -30.09
N THR A 600 -17.99 -3.41 -29.20
CA THR A 600 -16.68 -3.97 -29.60
C THR A 600 -16.76 -5.43 -30.02
N LYS A 601 -17.80 -6.18 -29.60
CA LYS A 601 -17.89 -7.65 -29.76
C LYS A 601 -16.68 -8.40 -29.17
N LEU A 602 -16.14 -7.83 -28.11
CA LEU A 602 -15.00 -8.32 -27.33
C LEU A 602 -15.35 -8.17 -25.84
N GLN A 603 -16.60 -8.51 -25.50
CA GLN A 603 -17.20 -8.41 -24.17
C GLN A 603 -17.27 -9.78 -23.50
N VAL A 604 -17.83 -9.88 -22.29
CA VAL A 604 -17.96 -11.16 -21.56
C VAL A 604 -18.62 -12.24 -22.41
N ALA A 605 -19.59 -11.87 -23.26
CA ALA A 605 -20.32 -12.81 -24.09
C ALA A 605 -19.45 -13.47 -25.18
N GLU A 606 -18.51 -12.73 -25.77
CA GLU A 606 -17.63 -13.24 -26.81
C GLU A 606 -16.27 -13.71 -26.27
N CYS A 607 -15.75 -13.05 -25.24
CA CYS A 607 -14.41 -13.21 -24.71
C CYS A 607 -14.42 -13.48 -23.19
N PRO A 608 -15.17 -14.49 -22.70
CA PRO A 608 -15.21 -14.80 -21.28
C PRO A 608 -13.83 -15.20 -20.76
N LYS A 609 -13.56 -14.89 -19.48
CA LYS A 609 -12.41 -15.41 -18.73
C LYS A 609 -12.23 -16.92 -18.98
N GLY A 610 -11.05 -17.33 -19.40
CA GLY A 610 -10.70 -18.74 -19.59
C GLY A 610 -9.23 -19.01 -19.84
N ALA A 611 -8.83 -20.27 -19.74
CA ALA A 611 -7.44 -20.74 -19.90
C ALA A 611 -7.01 -20.89 -21.38
N ALA A 612 -7.69 -20.21 -22.31
CA ALA A 612 -7.36 -20.22 -23.74
C ALA A 612 -7.94 -18.97 -24.42
N ILE A 613 -7.20 -18.40 -25.37
CA ILE A 613 -7.65 -17.24 -26.15
C ILE A 613 -8.55 -17.71 -27.28
N GLN A 614 -9.79 -17.23 -27.32
CA GLN A 614 -10.70 -17.56 -28.41
C GLN A 614 -10.30 -16.82 -29.69
N LYS A 615 -10.46 -17.46 -30.86
CA LYS A 615 -10.12 -16.84 -32.16
C LYS A 615 -10.84 -15.51 -32.39
N GLY A 616 -12.06 -15.36 -31.89
CA GLY A 616 -12.85 -14.13 -31.99
C GLY A 616 -12.30 -12.97 -31.14
N CYS A 617 -11.38 -13.27 -30.21
CA CYS A 617 -10.83 -12.34 -29.23
C CYS A 617 -9.41 -11.86 -29.56
N ILE A 618 -8.87 -12.25 -30.71
CA ILE A 618 -7.57 -11.80 -31.21
C ILE A 618 -7.77 -10.44 -31.91
N ALA A 619 -7.71 -9.38 -31.13
CA ALA A 619 -8.33 -8.10 -31.43
C ALA A 619 -7.43 -7.10 -32.18
N ALA A 620 -6.10 -7.15 -31.98
CA ALA A 620 -5.17 -6.23 -32.62
C ALA A 620 -3.71 -6.75 -32.67
N ALA A 621 -2.92 -6.20 -33.60
CA ALA A 621 -1.48 -6.42 -33.72
C ALA A 621 -0.68 -5.47 -32.82
N MET A 622 -1.08 -4.19 -32.75
CA MET A 622 -0.38 -3.16 -31.98
C MET A 622 -1.30 -1.96 -31.68
N MET A 623 -1.13 -1.29 -30.53
CA MET A 623 -1.87 -0.06 -30.23
C MET A 623 -1.20 1.20 -30.80
N LEU A 624 0.10 1.39 -30.62
CA LEU A 624 0.81 2.58 -31.13
C LEU A 624 2.22 2.24 -31.63
N HIS A 625 2.54 2.70 -32.83
CA HIS A 625 3.88 2.66 -33.41
C HIS A 625 4.42 4.08 -33.64
N ILE A 626 5.43 4.49 -32.89
CA ILE A 626 6.18 5.73 -33.14
C ILE A 626 7.43 5.37 -33.95
N THR A 627 7.40 5.71 -35.24
CA THR A 627 8.41 5.27 -36.22
C THR A 627 9.74 6.04 -36.09
N PRO A 628 10.85 5.58 -36.72
CA PRO A 628 12.18 6.16 -36.51
C PRO A 628 12.31 7.65 -36.85
N GLY A 629 11.64 8.10 -37.92
CA GLY A 629 11.66 9.50 -38.35
C GLY A 629 10.73 10.42 -37.55
N ALA A 630 9.92 9.86 -36.66
CA ALA A 630 8.86 10.58 -35.98
C ALA A 630 9.31 11.08 -34.60
N ASN A 631 8.64 12.09 -34.08
CA ASN A 631 8.75 12.54 -32.69
C ASN A 631 7.45 13.21 -32.23
N GLY A 632 7.31 13.51 -30.93
CA GLY A 632 6.09 14.16 -30.46
C GLY A 632 5.93 14.26 -28.95
N TYR A 633 4.80 14.84 -28.54
CA TYR A 633 4.42 15.05 -27.15
C TYR A 633 3.14 14.27 -26.82
N PHE A 634 3.21 13.32 -25.90
CA PHE A 634 2.12 12.43 -25.52
C PHE A 634 1.80 12.63 -24.04
N GLU A 635 0.62 13.15 -23.73
CA GLU A 635 0.21 13.47 -22.35
C GLU A 635 -1.15 12.85 -22.01
N ASN A 636 -1.22 12.16 -20.87
CA ASN A 636 -2.43 11.46 -20.43
C ASN A 636 -3.00 10.53 -21.51
N MET A 637 -2.15 9.62 -21.99
CA MET A 637 -2.48 8.62 -23.01
C MET A 637 -2.52 7.25 -22.36
N TRP A 638 -3.61 6.52 -22.58
CA TRP A 638 -3.78 5.17 -22.04
C TRP A 638 -3.99 4.19 -23.18
N ALA A 639 -3.11 3.20 -23.28
CA ALA A 639 -3.18 2.12 -24.23
C ALA A 639 -3.59 0.82 -23.52
N TRP A 640 -4.90 0.55 -23.50
CA TRP A 640 -5.47 -0.51 -22.69
C TRP A 640 -6.08 -1.62 -23.55
N VAL A 641 -5.63 -2.85 -23.29
CA VAL A 641 -6.29 -4.06 -23.78
C VAL A 641 -7.21 -4.56 -22.68
N ALA A 642 -8.48 -4.81 -23.00
CA ALA A 642 -9.47 -5.06 -21.96
C ALA A 642 -9.17 -6.28 -21.10
N ASP A 643 -9.00 -6.07 -19.80
CA ASP A 643 -8.93 -7.10 -18.78
C ASP A 643 -10.31 -7.43 -18.19
N HIS A 644 -11.28 -6.50 -18.29
CA HIS A 644 -12.68 -6.65 -17.89
C HIS A 644 -13.65 -5.93 -18.84
N ASP A 645 -14.94 -6.24 -18.72
CA ASP A 645 -16.03 -5.58 -19.48
C ASP A 645 -16.59 -4.39 -18.71
N LEU A 646 -16.33 -3.18 -19.21
CA LEU A 646 -16.72 -1.90 -18.62
C LEU A 646 -18.24 -1.72 -18.55
N ASP A 647 -19.00 -2.38 -19.43
CA ASP A 647 -20.45 -2.25 -19.49
C ASP A 647 -21.17 -3.42 -18.80
N ASP A 648 -20.42 -4.37 -18.21
CA ASP A 648 -20.97 -5.35 -17.28
C ASP A 648 -20.95 -4.79 -15.85
N ALA A 649 -22.13 -4.71 -15.22
CA ALA A 649 -22.26 -4.18 -13.86
C ALA A 649 -21.51 -5.01 -12.79
N SER A 650 -21.15 -6.26 -13.10
CA SER A 650 -20.35 -7.11 -12.20
C SER A 650 -18.84 -6.92 -12.40
N ASN A 651 -18.42 -6.06 -13.32
CA ASN A 651 -17.02 -5.82 -13.67
C ASN A 651 -16.28 -7.12 -14.04
N THR A 652 -16.95 -8.01 -14.79
CA THR A 652 -16.44 -9.35 -15.06
C THR A 652 -15.21 -9.31 -15.97
N MET A 653 -14.17 -10.06 -15.58
CA MET A 653 -12.94 -10.21 -16.37
C MET A 653 -13.18 -10.88 -17.73
N VAL A 654 -12.41 -10.46 -18.74
CA VAL A 654 -12.44 -10.97 -20.12
C VAL A 654 -11.06 -11.44 -20.58
N THR A 655 -11.02 -12.24 -21.65
CA THR A 655 -9.79 -12.70 -22.31
C THR A 655 -9.71 -12.08 -23.72
N VAL A 656 -9.17 -10.86 -23.82
CA VAL A 656 -8.95 -10.15 -25.10
C VAL A 656 -7.46 -10.09 -25.39
N ALA A 657 -7.06 -10.43 -26.62
CA ALA A 657 -5.66 -10.52 -27.00
C ALA A 657 -5.26 -9.42 -27.99
N CYS A 658 -4.27 -8.63 -27.62
CA CYS A 658 -3.50 -7.75 -28.50
C CYS A 658 -2.02 -8.12 -28.39
N ALA A 659 -1.29 -8.16 -29.49
CA ALA A 659 0.10 -8.59 -29.43
C ALA A 659 1.00 -7.55 -28.75
N ARG A 660 0.88 -6.26 -29.09
CA ARG A 660 1.86 -5.23 -28.72
C ARG A 660 1.17 -3.97 -28.17
N GLY A 661 1.80 -3.37 -27.17
CA GLY A 661 1.39 -2.07 -26.66
C GLY A 661 1.92 -0.94 -27.54
N ILE A 662 3.04 -0.35 -27.12
CA ILE A 662 3.66 0.82 -27.72
C ILE A 662 5.10 0.49 -28.17
N LEU A 663 5.37 0.64 -29.46
CA LEU A 663 6.73 0.60 -30.02
C LEU A 663 7.23 2.03 -30.27
N ILE A 664 8.40 2.36 -29.72
CA ILE A 664 9.03 3.67 -29.87
C ILE A 664 10.40 3.47 -30.54
N GLU A 665 10.55 4.04 -31.73
CA GLU A 665 11.82 4.07 -32.48
C GLU A 665 12.33 5.50 -32.73
N SER A 666 11.61 6.48 -32.18
CA SER A 666 11.86 7.91 -32.35
C SER A 666 13.31 8.32 -32.06
N GLN A 667 13.89 9.11 -32.95
CA GLN A 667 15.17 9.81 -32.72
C GLN A 667 15.01 11.12 -31.92
N GLY A 668 13.79 11.41 -31.47
CA GLY A 668 13.45 12.51 -30.58
C GLY A 668 13.38 13.90 -31.26
N PRO A 669 13.16 14.95 -30.47
CA PRO A 669 12.82 14.87 -29.04
C PRO A 669 11.39 14.37 -28.81
N THR A 670 11.21 13.41 -27.90
CA THR A 670 9.90 12.82 -27.60
C THR A 670 9.61 12.83 -26.10
N TRP A 671 8.38 13.20 -25.73
CA TRP A 671 7.94 13.28 -24.33
C TRP A 671 6.69 12.42 -24.10
N MET A 672 6.70 11.60 -23.06
CA MET A 672 5.58 10.75 -22.65
C MET A 672 5.22 11.03 -21.19
N LEU A 673 4.24 11.90 -20.95
CA LEU A 673 3.84 12.34 -19.60
C LEU A 673 2.57 11.61 -19.15
N GLY A 674 2.68 10.84 -18.06
CA GLY A 674 1.55 10.12 -17.48
C GLY A 674 0.88 9.18 -18.48
N THR A 675 1.69 8.37 -19.17
CA THR A 675 1.21 7.40 -20.16
C THR A 675 1.16 6.00 -19.54
N ALA A 676 0.17 5.20 -19.91
CA ALA A 676 0.08 3.81 -19.50
C ALA A 676 -0.13 2.89 -20.71
N SER A 677 0.45 1.69 -20.66
CA SER A 677 0.20 0.62 -21.62
C SER A 677 0.01 -0.70 -20.88
N GLU A 678 -1.12 -1.37 -21.08
CA GLU A 678 -1.50 -2.52 -20.26
C GLU A 678 -2.04 -3.68 -21.09
N HIS A 679 -1.77 -4.88 -20.58
CA HIS A 679 -2.34 -6.16 -20.98
C HIS A 679 -2.09 -6.61 -22.44
N SER A 680 -1.07 -6.06 -23.09
CA SER A 680 -0.56 -6.61 -24.37
C SER A 680 0.26 -7.87 -24.13
N MET A 681 0.22 -8.84 -25.04
CA MET A 681 0.82 -10.16 -24.82
C MET A 681 2.35 -10.17 -24.93
N LEU A 682 2.94 -9.44 -25.86
CA LEU A 682 4.40 -9.47 -26.10
C LEU A 682 5.14 -8.45 -25.24
N TYR A 683 4.69 -7.20 -25.27
CA TYR A 683 5.25 -6.12 -24.46
C TYR A 683 4.27 -4.95 -24.31
N GLN A 684 4.43 -4.17 -23.24
CA GLN A 684 3.72 -2.90 -23.06
C GLN A 684 4.48 -1.73 -23.69
N TYR A 685 5.76 -1.56 -23.36
CA TYR A 685 6.64 -0.56 -23.97
C TYR A 685 7.88 -1.21 -24.58
N ASN A 686 8.25 -0.80 -25.80
CA ASN A 686 9.50 -1.18 -26.45
C ASN A 686 10.23 0.06 -26.97
N PHE A 687 11.29 0.48 -26.26
CA PHE A 687 12.19 1.55 -26.66
C PHE A 687 13.35 0.95 -27.47
N TYR A 688 13.24 1.03 -28.79
CA TYR A 688 14.20 0.42 -29.70
C TYR A 688 14.95 1.48 -30.49
N GLN A 689 16.28 1.52 -30.32
CA GLN A 689 17.17 2.46 -31.00
C GLN A 689 16.74 3.93 -30.87
N THR A 690 16.07 4.28 -29.76
CA THR A 690 15.54 5.64 -29.56
C THR A 690 16.66 6.61 -29.19
N SER A 691 16.48 7.88 -29.54
CA SER A 691 17.34 8.97 -29.06
C SER A 691 16.53 10.12 -28.48
N ASN A 692 17.00 10.75 -27.41
CA ASN A 692 16.40 11.95 -26.80
C ASN A 692 14.92 11.75 -26.45
N VAL A 693 14.65 10.85 -25.52
CA VAL A 693 13.29 10.52 -25.07
C VAL A 693 13.18 10.74 -23.57
N TRP A 694 12.12 11.42 -23.15
CA TRP A 694 11.75 11.57 -21.75
C TRP A 694 10.37 10.95 -21.52
N ALA A 695 10.23 10.09 -20.53
CA ALA A 695 8.96 9.48 -20.15
C ALA A 695 8.77 9.51 -18.63
N GLY A 696 7.56 9.74 -18.13
CA GLY A 696 7.32 9.75 -16.68
C GLY A 696 5.93 10.29 -16.25
N MET A 697 5.27 9.70 -15.26
CA MET A 697 5.43 8.31 -14.86
C MET A 697 4.85 7.40 -15.96
N ILE A 698 5.54 6.32 -16.30
CA ILE A 698 4.93 5.25 -17.11
C ILE A 698 4.28 4.21 -16.19
N GLN A 699 3.21 3.56 -16.64
CA GLN A 699 2.61 2.46 -15.91
C GLN A 699 2.30 1.28 -16.85
N THR A 700 2.40 0.07 -16.32
CA THR A 700 2.10 -1.16 -17.06
C THR A 700 1.48 -2.26 -16.20
N GLU A 701 0.66 -3.09 -16.82
CA GLU A 701 0.23 -4.39 -16.29
C GLU A 701 0.35 -5.50 -17.33
N SER A 702 0.73 -6.69 -16.89
CA SER A 702 0.67 -7.88 -17.74
C SER A 702 -0.77 -8.40 -17.91
N PRO A 703 -1.13 -9.06 -19.03
CA PRO A 703 -2.46 -9.63 -19.20
C PRO A 703 -2.74 -10.74 -18.18
N TYR A 704 -3.89 -10.68 -17.51
CA TYR A 704 -4.21 -11.54 -16.36
C TYR A 704 -4.29 -13.04 -16.69
N PHE A 705 -4.52 -13.39 -17.95
CA PHE A 705 -4.69 -14.76 -18.41
C PHE A 705 -3.39 -15.51 -18.74
N GLN A 706 -2.24 -14.84 -18.76
CA GLN A 706 -0.95 -15.50 -19.02
C GLN A 706 -0.61 -16.48 -17.88
N TYR A 707 0.37 -17.38 -18.09
CA TYR A 707 0.72 -18.54 -17.25
C TYR A 707 0.11 -19.90 -17.68
N THR A 708 -0.34 -20.05 -18.93
CA THR A 708 -0.68 -21.39 -19.48
C THR A 708 -0.12 -21.57 -20.88
N THR A 709 0.07 -22.81 -21.33
CA THR A 709 0.56 -23.11 -22.70
C THR A 709 -0.34 -22.57 -23.81
N ASN A 710 -1.62 -22.26 -23.53
CA ASN A 710 -2.55 -21.70 -24.51
C ASN A 710 -2.63 -20.17 -24.46
N THR A 711 -1.99 -19.55 -23.47
CA THR A 711 -2.06 -18.12 -23.18
C THR A 711 -0.70 -17.47 -23.00
N GLU A 712 0.38 -18.24 -23.04
CA GLU A 712 1.77 -17.77 -23.02
C GLU A 712 2.14 -16.98 -24.28
N SER A 713 3.22 -16.20 -24.19
CA SER A 713 3.79 -15.48 -25.33
C SER A 713 4.78 -16.36 -26.10
N PRO A 714 4.82 -16.29 -27.45
CA PRO A 714 4.04 -15.40 -28.30
C PRO A 714 2.64 -15.97 -28.63
N GLY A 715 2.38 -17.23 -28.25
CA GLY A 715 1.09 -17.89 -28.34
C GLY A 715 0.43 -17.74 -29.70
N VAL A 716 -0.79 -17.20 -29.69
CA VAL A 716 -1.62 -16.96 -30.89
C VAL A 716 -1.01 -15.97 -31.89
N PHE A 717 0.07 -15.28 -31.54
CA PHE A 717 0.78 -14.32 -32.38
C PHE A 717 2.11 -14.84 -32.94
N SER A 718 2.40 -16.13 -32.79
CA SER A 718 3.67 -16.73 -33.26
C SER A 718 4.00 -16.43 -34.73
N ASP A 719 2.99 -16.43 -35.61
CA ASP A 719 3.17 -16.15 -37.05
C ASP A 719 3.39 -14.65 -37.37
N SER A 720 3.21 -13.74 -36.40
CA SER A 720 3.40 -12.29 -36.56
C SER A 720 4.58 -11.73 -35.78
N VAL A 721 5.35 -12.56 -35.07
CA VAL A 721 6.61 -12.17 -34.41
C VAL A 721 7.68 -11.89 -35.46
N GLY A 722 8.42 -10.80 -35.28
CA GLY A 722 9.50 -10.37 -36.18
C GLY A 722 9.02 -9.49 -37.35
N ILE A 723 7.72 -9.17 -37.40
CA ILE A 723 7.18 -8.16 -38.33
C ILE A 723 7.63 -6.76 -37.91
N PHE A 724 7.65 -6.50 -36.60
CA PHE A 724 8.10 -5.24 -36.04
C PHE A 724 9.51 -5.37 -35.48
N SER A 725 10.25 -4.27 -35.52
CA SER A 725 11.61 -4.22 -34.96
C SER A 725 11.62 -4.63 -33.50
N ASN A 726 12.64 -5.41 -33.12
CA ASN A 726 12.89 -5.77 -31.72
C ASN A 726 11.72 -6.47 -31.01
N ASP A 727 10.92 -7.23 -31.75
CA ASP A 727 9.96 -8.14 -31.13
C ASP A 727 10.69 -9.12 -30.19
N PRO A 728 10.15 -9.37 -28.98
CA PRO A 728 10.75 -10.32 -28.05
C PRO A 728 10.69 -11.74 -28.59
N ILE A 729 11.72 -12.51 -28.25
CA ILE A 729 11.81 -13.94 -28.56
C ILE A 729 11.26 -14.73 -27.37
N PHE A 730 10.43 -15.72 -27.65
CA PHE A 730 9.87 -16.63 -26.66
C PHE A 730 9.91 -18.08 -27.19
N PRO A 731 10.38 -19.07 -26.41
CA PRO A 731 11.11 -18.91 -25.16
C PRO A 731 12.46 -18.26 -25.40
N ASP A 732 12.82 -17.32 -24.52
CA ASP A 732 14.12 -16.68 -24.54
C ASP A 732 15.12 -17.50 -23.70
N SER A 733 16.24 -17.87 -24.34
CA SER A 733 17.31 -18.65 -23.73
C SER A 733 17.99 -18.00 -22.52
N SER A 734 17.85 -16.67 -22.33
CA SER A 734 18.41 -15.98 -21.17
C SER A 734 17.62 -16.23 -19.89
N CYS A 735 16.32 -16.56 -19.99
CA CYS A 735 15.51 -16.92 -18.84
C CYS A 735 15.87 -18.31 -18.33
N LYS A 736 16.01 -18.46 -17.01
CA LYS A 736 16.35 -19.75 -16.36
C LYS A 736 15.25 -20.33 -15.47
N ALA A 737 14.12 -19.62 -15.38
CA ALA A 737 12.94 -20.10 -14.66
C ALA A 737 12.10 -21.05 -15.54
N ASP A 738 10.93 -21.45 -15.04
CA ASP A 738 9.96 -22.24 -15.80
C ASP A 738 9.46 -21.47 -17.03
N ASP A 739 9.22 -22.18 -18.14
CA ASP A 739 8.79 -21.60 -19.41
C ASP A 739 7.53 -20.74 -19.23
N LEU A 740 6.57 -21.13 -18.38
CA LEU A 740 5.33 -20.36 -18.17
C LEU A 740 5.57 -19.04 -17.43
N MET A 741 6.61 -18.96 -16.59
CA MET A 741 7.03 -17.72 -15.93
C MET A 741 7.86 -16.81 -16.85
N CYS A 742 8.52 -17.41 -17.84
CA CYS A 742 9.40 -16.74 -18.79
C CYS A 742 8.68 -16.26 -20.06
N ASN A 743 7.69 -17.01 -20.53
CA ASN A 743 6.88 -16.76 -21.72
C ASN A 743 5.71 -15.82 -21.38
N PHE A 744 6.06 -14.70 -20.77
CA PHE A 744 5.15 -13.67 -20.27
C PHE A 744 5.42 -12.34 -20.97
N SER A 745 4.46 -11.43 -20.94
CA SER A 745 4.62 -10.11 -21.55
C SER A 745 5.69 -9.27 -20.87
N TRP A 746 6.54 -8.59 -21.62
CA TRP A 746 7.47 -7.60 -21.05
C TRP A 746 6.75 -6.32 -20.65
N ALA A 747 7.02 -5.78 -19.45
CA ALA A 747 6.56 -4.44 -19.10
C ALA A 747 7.29 -3.39 -19.94
N VAL A 748 8.63 -3.46 -19.95
CA VAL A 748 9.48 -2.53 -20.69
C VAL A 748 10.63 -3.28 -21.34
N MET A 749 10.86 -3.03 -22.63
CA MET A 749 12.05 -3.45 -23.36
C MET A 749 12.86 -2.22 -23.77
N ILE A 750 14.18 -2.27 -23.59
CA ILE A 750 15.11 -1.18 -23.93
C ILE A 750 16.25 -1.78 -24.73
N TYR A 751 16.50 -1.27 -25.93
CA TYR A 751 17.61 -1.72 -26.79
C TYR A 751 18.32 -0.59 -27.52
N ALA A 752 19.63 -0.48 -27.32
CA ALA A 752 20.53 0.43 -28.05
C ALA A 752 20.03 1.88 -28.08
N THR A 753 19.52 2.35 -26.95
CA THR A 753 18.98 3.71 -26.77
C THR A 753 20.07 4.72 -26.42
N GLN A 754 19.82 5.99 -26.76
CA GLN A 754 20.68 7.13 -26.43
C GLN A 754 19.85 8.23 -25.74
N ASN A 755 20.31 8.74 -24.59
CA ASN A 755 19.62 9.81 -23.85
C ASN A 755 18.13 9.48 -23.58
N LEU A 756 17.88 8.31 -22.99
CA LEU A 756 16.55 7.90 -22.55
C LEU A 756 16.44 8.14 -21.04
N THR A 757 15.49 8.98 -20.63
CA THR A 757 15.15 9.20 -19.22
C THR A 757 13.73 8.71 -18.95
N ILE A 758 13.59 7.77 -18.01
CA ILE A 758 12.32 7.32 -17.46
C ILE A 758 12.23 7.81 -16.00
N ALA A 759 11.51 8.92 -15.81
CA ALA A 759 11.31 9.61 -14.54
C ALA A 759 10.06 9.08 -13.82
N GLY A 760 10.19 7.88 -13.25
CA GLY A 760 9.13 7.13 -12.58
C GLY A 760 8.51 6.04 -13.45
N ALA A 761 8.40 4.82 -12.91
CA ALA A 761 7.66 3.74 -13.54
C ALA A 761 6.99 2.80 -12.54
N GLY A 762 5.74 2.43 -12.81
CA GLY A 762 4.99 1.44 -12.05
C GLY A 762 4.69 0.22 -12.91
N LEU A 763 5.42 -0.86 -12.70
CA LEU A 763 5.37 -2.06 -13.55
C LEU A 763 4.81 -3.25 -12.77
N TYR A 764 3.60 -3.72 -13.09
CA TYR A 764 2.89 -4.68 -12.24
C TYR A 764 2.56 -5.99 -12.95
N SER A 765 2.59 -7.08 -12.18
CA SER A 765 2.06 -8.38 -12.56
C SER A 765 1.27 -8.96 -11.40
N TRP A 766 -0.03 -9.21 -11.62
CA TRP A 766 -0.96 -9.52 -10.53
C TRP A 766 -1.44 -10.96 -10.50
N PHE A 767 -1.26 -11.71 -11.60
CA PHE A 767 -1.97 -12.97 -11.77
C PHE A 767 -1.08 -14.06 -12.38
N ASP A 768 -1.30 -15.26 -11.88
CA ASP A 768 -1.09 -16.51 -12.60
C ASP A 768 -2.47 -16.95 -13.12
N ASN A 769 -2.73 -16.77 -14.42
CA ASN A 769 -3.96 -17.21 -15.08
C ASN A 769 -5.24 -16.86 -14.29
N TYR A 770 -5.39 -15.57 -13.96
CA TYR A 770 -6.45 -14.99 -13.16
C TYR A 770 -6.52 -15.40 -11.67
N ASP A 771 -5.50 -16.06 -11.14
CA ASP A 771 -5.34 -16.33 -9.71
C ASP A 771 -4.24 -15.43 -9.12
N GLN A 772 -4.64 -14.56 -8.17
CA GLN A 772 -3.70 -13.71 -7.45
C GLN A 772 -3.12 -14.42 -6.22
N SER A 773 -3.88 -15.35 -5.63
CA SER A 773 -3.61 -15.94 -4.32
C SER A 773 -2.36 -16.83 -4.30
N VAL A 774 -1.93 -17.27 -5.48
CA VAL A 774 -0.78 -18.15 -5.64
C VAL A 774 0.54 -17.40 -5.84
N CYS A 775 0.50 -16.11 -6.18
CA CYS A 775 1.70 -15.42 -6.67
C CYS A 775 1.94 -13.99 -6.15
N VAL A 776 0.91 -13.23 -5.79
CA VAL A 776 1.08 -11.81 -5.39
C VAL A 776 1.83 -11.72 -4.07
N ASP A 777 1.38 -12.43 -3.03
CA ASP A 777 2.04 -12.43 -1.72
C ASP A 777 3.45 -13.02 -1.78
N ALA A 778 3.69 -13.95 -2.72
CA ALA A 778 4.99 -14.55 -2.98
C ALA A 778 5.88 -13.69 -3.91
N GLN A 779 5.35 -12.59 -4.46
CA GLN A 779 6.02 -11.67 -5.38
C GLN A 779 6.63 -12.39 -6.60
N ASN A 780 5.92 -13.36 -7.16
CA ASN A 780 6.43 -14.24 -8.22
C ASN A 780 5.37 -14.59 -9.28
N CYS A 781 4.44 -13.68 -9.58
CA CYS A 781 3.47 -13.86 -10.68
C CYS A 781 4.15 -13.95 -12.05
N GLN A 782 5.28 -13.28 -12.20
CA GLN A 782 6.06 -13.26 -13.44
C GLN A 782 7.56 -13.26 -13.13
N GLN A 783 8.37 -13.89 -14.00
CA GLN A 783 9.81 -13.93 -13.75
C GLN A 783 10.47 -12.56 -13.94
N ARG A 784 10.16 -11.83 -15.02
CA ARG A 784 10.92 -10.63 -15.45
C ARG A 784 10.02 -9.55 -16.02
N LEU A 785 10.21 -8.29 -15.61
CA LEU A 785 9.42 -7.16 -16.11
C LEU A 785 10.18 -6.23 -17.06
N LEU A 786 11.41 -5.85 -16.72
CA LEU A 786 12.22 -4.96 -17.54
C LEU A 786 13.36 -5.73 -18.20
N ASN A 787 13.43 -5.67 -19.53
CA ASN A 787 14.55 -6.18 -20.30
C ASN A 787 15.45 -5.01 -20.75
N ASN A 788 16.66 -4.95 -20.20
CA ASN A 788 17.71 -4.02 -20.61
C ASN A 788 18.71 -4.75 -21.50
N GLN A 789 18.83 -4.35 -22.76
CA GLN A 789 19.65 -5.03 -23.75
C GLN A 789 20.33 -4.02 -24.67
N GLY A 790 21.37 -4.46 -25.38
CA GLY A 790 22.06 -3.69 -26.43
C GLY A 790 22.67 -2.39 -25.91
N ALA A 791 23.98 -2.37 -25.71
CA ALA A 791 24.81 -1.23 -25.27
C ALA A 791 24.11 0.16 -25.26
N ASN A 792 23.38 0.47 -24.19
CA ASN A 792 22.65 1.73 -24.03
C ASN A 792 23.61 2.85 -23.59
N ASP A 793 23.43 4.04 -24.13
CA ASP A 793 24.22 5.23 -23.78
C ASP A 793 23.33 6.27 -23.08
N GLN A 794 23.72 6.70 -21.89
CA GLN A 794 22.99 7.72 -21.11
C GLN A 794 21.52 7.33 -20.86
N LEU A 795 21.33 6.09 -20.41
CA LEU A 795 20.06 5.55 -19.92
C LEU A 795 19.87 5.87 -18.44
N TYR A 796 18.78 6.55 -18.11
CA TYR A 796 18.41 6.90 -16.76
C TYR A 796 17.02 6.36 -16.44
N PHE A 797 16.91 5.53 -15.40
CA PHE A 797 15.64 4.96 -14.97
C PHE A 797 15.49 5.20 -13.46
N PHE A 798 14.50 6.01 -13.09
CA PHE A 798 14.29 6.46 -11.71
C PHE A 798 12.92 6.06 -11.17
N ASN A 799 12.82 5.97 -9.84
CA ASN A 799 11.59 5.59 -9.11
C ASN A 799 10.90 4.38 -9.78
N LEU A 800 11.68 3.31 -9.99
CA LEU A 800 11.19 2.03 -10.54
C LEU A 800 10.48 1.25 -9.44
N VAL A 801 9.17 1.12 -9.57
CA VAL A 801 8.30 0.36 -8.69
C VAL A 801 7.82 -0.87 -9.43
N THR A 802 8.01 -2.05 -8.84
CA THR A 802 7.53 -3.32 -9.43
C THR A 802 6.69 -4.10 -8.42
N ILE A 803 5.66 -4.80 -8.90
CA ILE A 803 4.85 -5.71 -8.08
C ILE A 803 4.73 -7.07 -8.78
N GLY A 804 4.87 -8.15 -8.01
CA GLY A 804 4.61 -9.52 -8.48
C GLY A 804 5.68 -10.10 -9.42
N SER A 805 6.86 -9.49 -9.48
CA SER A 805 7.98 -9.96 -10.30
C SER A 805 9.15 -10.47 -9.48
N VAL A 806 9.83 -11.51 -9.96
CA VAL A 806 11.10 -11.97 -9.36
C VAL A 806 12.26 -11.04 -9.71
N GLU A 807 12.41 -10.71 -10.98
CA GLU A 807 13.44 -9.82 -11.53
C GLU A 807 12.81 -8.49 -11.94
N MET A 808 13.18 -7.41 -11.23
CA MET A 808 12.76 -6.06 -11.59
C MET A 808 13.42 -5.65 -12.91
N VAL A 809 14.72 -5.92 -13.01
CA VAL A 809 15.56 -5.63 -14.18
C VAL A 809 16.37 -6.86 -14.53
N SER A 810 16.23 -7.30 -15.77
CA SER A 810 17.08 -8.31 -16.40
C SER A 810 17.93 -7.61 -17.44
N ASP A 811 19.21 -7.40 -17.14
CA ASP A 811 20.19 -6.88 -18.11
C ASP A 811 20.84 -8.06 -18.83
N THR A 812 20.43 -8.27 -20.08
CA THR A 812 20.90 -9.39 -20.89
C THR A 812 22.23 -9.11 -21.60
N GLU A 813 22.68 -7.85 -21.63
CA GLU A 813 23.99 -7.46 -22.17
C GLU A 813 25.10 -7.78 -21.17
N THR A 814 24.90 -7.40 -19.90
CA THR A 814 25.88 -7.61 -18.84
C THR A 814 25.65 -8.90 -18.03
N GLY A 815 24.46 -9.49 -18.14
CA GLY A 815 24.02 -10.61 -17.30
C GLY A 815 23.62 -10.20 -15.88
N THR A 816 23.51 -8.90 -15.61
CA THR A 816 23.17 -8.35 -14.29
C THR A 816 21.67 -8.46 -14.05
N ILE A 817 21.27 -8.90 -12.85
CA ILE A 817 19.87 -9.02 -12.45
C ILE A 817 19.63 -8.18 -11.19
N VAL A 818 18.62 -7.33 -11.22
CA VAL A 818 18.10 -6.63 -10.04
C VAL A 818 16.87 -7.36 -9.55
N TYR A 819 17.00 -8.07 -8.42
CA TYR A 819 15.90 -8.84 -7.84
C TYR A 819 14.94 -7.94 -7.05
N ALA A 820 13.65 -8.22 -7.18
CA ALA A 820 12.62 -7.53 -6.41
C ALA A 820 12.76 -7.79 -4.90
N ALA A 821 13.16 -9.01 -4.52
CA ALA A 821 13.38 -9.40 -3.12
C ALA A 821 14.40 -8.52 -2.39
N ASN A 822 15.36 -7.91 -3.11
CA ASN A 822 16.34 -7.00 -2.52
C ASN A 822 15.79 -5.56 -2.35
N ASN A 823 14.62 -5.28 -2.92
CA ASN A 823 14.01 -3.97 -3.02
C ASN A 823 12.55 -3.95 -2.51
N THR A 824 12.09 -4.99 -1.79
CA THR A 824 10.68 -5.12 -1.37
C THR A 824 10.43 -4.46 -0.02
N GLN A 825 9.55 -3.46 0.10
CA GLN A 825 9.15 -2.83 1.38
C GLN A 825 8.44 -3.78 2.38
N ASP A 826 8.16 -5.04 2.00
CA ASP A 826 7.27 -5.98 2.69
C ASP A 826 7.96 -7.06 3.54
N ALA A 827 9.05 -6.73 4.23
CA ALA A 827 9.64 -7.69 5.19
C ALA A 827 8.87 -7.77 6.53
N LEU A 828 8.05 -6.77 6.85
CA LEU A 828 7.31 -6.68 8.13
C LEU A 828 5.85 -7.14 8.05
N ASN A 829 5.24 -7.16 6.84
CA ASN A 829 3.82 -7.46 6.65
C ASN A 829 3.40 -8.81 7.22
N ASN A 830 4.25 -9.83 7.19
CA ASN A 830 3.85 -11.14 7.70
C ASN A 830 3.73 -11.19 9.24
N TYR A 831 4.40 -10.30 9.98
CA TYR A 831 4.19 -10.16 11.43
C TYR A 831 3.06 -9.17 11.72
N THR A 832 3.01 -8.01 11.08
CA THR A 832 1.94 -7.01 11.30
C THR A 832 0.56 -7.50 10.87
N THR A 833 0.46 -8.28 9.79
CA THR A 833 -0.79 -8.93 9.35
C THR A 833 -1.23 -10.03 10.33
N VAL A 834 -0.32 -10.78 10.93
CA VAL A 834 -0.66 -11.80 11.94
C VAL A 834 -1.00 -11.13 13.29
N ASP A 835 -0.29 -10.06 13.65
CA ASP A 835 -0.46 -9.27 14.87
C ASP A 835 -1.79 -8.50 14.90
N ASP A 836 -2.21 -7.94 13.76
CA ASP A 836 -3.48 -7.21 13.65
C ASP A 836 -4.67 -8.10 14.04
N GLY A 837 -5.38 -7.72 15.09
CA GLY A 837 -6.51 -8.49 15.62
C GLY A 837 -6.15 -9.76 16.41
N TYR A 838 -4.87 -10.13 16.56
CA TYR A 838 -4.44 -11.35 17.27
C TYR A 838 -4.90 -11.39 18.72
N ASP A 839 -4.77 -10.27 19.46
CA ASP A 839 -5.18 -10.19 20.87
C ASP A 839 -6.67 -10.46 21.07
N SER A 840 -7.48 -10.10 20.07
CA SER A 840 -8.94 -10.29 20.08
C SER A 840 -9.32 -11.77 19.96
N VAL A 841 -8.47 -12.56 19.30
CA VAL A 841 -8.59 -14.00 19.09
C VAL A 841 -7.98 -14.76 20.27
N PHE A 842 -6.81 -14.32 20.76
CA PHE A 842 -6.06 -14.93 21.85
C PHE A 842 -6.89 -15.07 23.15
N LYS A 843 -7.83 -14.16 23.42
CA LYS A 843 -8.74 -14.28 24.58
C LYS A 843 -9.57 -15.59 24.59
N TYR A 844 -9.92 -16.12 23.42
CA TYR A 844 -10.65 -17.39 23.30
C TYR A 844 -9.74 -18.58 23.62
N TYR A 845 -8.46 -18.47 23.25
CA TYR A 845 -7.43 -19.42 23.62
C TYR A 845 -7.20 -19.45 25.14
N VAL A 846 -7.04 -18.30 25.79
CA VAL A 846 -6.94 -18.20 27.26
C VAL A 846 -8.13 -18.87 27.96
N LYS A 847 -9.33 -18.72 27.40
CA LYS A 847 -10.55 -19.36 27.92
C LYS A 847 -10.49 -20.88 27.77
N ALA A 848 -10.11 -21.38 26.60
CA ALA A 848 -9.99 -22.82 26.33
C ALA A 848 -8.98 -23.49 27.27
N VAL A 849 -7.81 -22.85 27.50
CA VAL A 849 -6.81 -23.35 28.45
C VAL A 849 -7.38 -23.45 29.86
N LYS A 850 -8.03 -22.37 30.35
CA LYS A 850 -8.65 -22.32 31.69
C LYS A 850 -9.74 -23.37 31.87
N ASP A 851 -10.51 -23.65 30.83
CA ASP A 851 -11.57 -24.67 30.86
C ASP A 851 -11.01 -26.10 30.83
N MET A 852 -9.81 -26.31 30.26
CA MET A 852 -9.15 -27.61 30.19
C MET A 852 -8.44 -28.03 31.48
N VAL A 853 -7.73 -27.11 32.17
CA VAL A 853 -6.86 -27.45 33.32
C VAL A 853 -7.58 -28.32 34.37
N PRO A 854 -8.84 -28.03 34.78
CA PRO A 854 -9.55 -28.87 35.75
C PRO A 854 -9.77 -30.31 35.27
N ALA A 855 -10.11 -30.50 33.99
CA ALA A 855 -10.40 -31.81 33.41
C ALA A 855 -9.13 -32.65 33.20
N ALA A 856 -8.04 -32.00 32.81
CA ALA A 856 -6.72 -32.62 32.67
C ALA A 856 -6.16 -33.05 34.04
N LEU A 857 -6.22 -32.19 35.07
CA LEU A 857 -5.84 -32.57 36.44
C LEU A 857 -6.71 -33.71 36.99
N ALA A 858 -8.01 -33.69 36.72
CA ALA A 858 -8.92 -34.77 37.13
C ALA A 858 -8.58 -36.11 36.44
N SER A 859 -8.19 -36.09 35.16
CA SER A 859 -7.73 -37.29 34.45
C SER A 859 -6.38 -37.78 34.95
N PHE A 860 -5.45 -36.84 35.19
CA PHE A 860 -4.11 -37.14 35.71
C PHE A 860 -4.15 -37.77 37.10
N MET A 861 -5.10 -37.34 37.93
CA MET A 861 -5.28 -37.80 39.30
C MET A 861 -6.48 -38.73 39.48
N ALA A 862 -6.99 -39.30 38.38
CA ALA A 862 -8.18 -40.15 38.42
C ALA A 862 -8.02 -41.32 39.41
N PRO A 863 -9.05 -41.67 40.21
CA PRO A 863 -8.97 -42.84 41.07
C PRO A 863 -8.85 -44.12 40.25
N SER A 864 -8.44 -45.23 40.90
CA SER A 864 -8.51 -46.52 40.20
C SER A 864 -9.96 -46.92 39.93
N SER A 865 -10.16 -47.66 38.84
CA SER A 865 -11.44 -48.26 38.47
C SER A 865 -11.23 -49.71 38.02
N SER A 866 -12.32 -50.43 37.76
CA SER A 866 -12.26 -51.77 37.16
C SER A 866 -11.53 -51.78 35.81
N ASP A 867 -11.64 -50.69 35.05
CA ASP A 867 -11.11 -50.56 33.69
C ASP A 867 -9.70 -49.95 33.67
N ASN A 868 -9.34 -49.19 34.71
CA ASN A 868 -7.99 -48.68 34.94
C ASN A 868 -7.56 -48.89 36.40
N PRO A 869 -7.08 -50.08 36.77
CA PRO A 869 -6.70 -50.40 38.15
C PRO A 869 -5.56 -49.55 38.71
N SER A 870 -4.76 -48.92 37.85
CA SER A 870 -3.67 -48.02 38.23
C SER A 870 -4.11 -46.56 38.40
N GLY A 871 -5.36 -46.23 38.04
CA GLY A 871 -5.86 -44.84 38.02
C GLY A 871 -5.07 -43.92 37.09
N GLY A 872 -5.19 -42.62 37.31
CA GLY A 872 -4.44 -41.59 36.58
C GLY A 872 -2.94 -41.66 36.88
N THR A 873 -2.12 -41.31 35.87
CA THR A 873 -0.65 -41.42 35.93
C THR A 873 -0.01 -40.56 37.02
N GLY A 874 -0.66 -39.48 37.45
CA GLY A 874 -0.19 -38.57 38.49
C GLY A 874 -0.19 -39.20 39.88
N ASN A 875 -1.03 -40.21 40.12
CA ASN A 875 -1.10 -40.88 41.42
C ASN A 875 0.22 -41.54 41.84
N LYS A 876 1.08 -41.95 40.88
CA LYS A 876 2.35 -42.63 41.18
C LYS A 876 3.33 -41.76 41.99
N TYR A 877 3.13 -40.45 42.00
CA TYR A 877 3.96 -39.47 42.71
C TYR A 877 3.49 -39.18 44.13
N PHE A 878 2.34 -39.74 44.52
CA PHE A 878 1.75 -39.53 45.82
C PHE A 878 1.69 -40.81 46.63
N LYS A 879 1.75 -40.61 47.94
CA LYS A 879 1.32 -41.53 48.97
C LYS A 879 -0.02 -41.07 49.53
N CYS A 880 -0.94 -42.00 49.78
CA CYS A 880 -2.28 -41.66 50.27
C CYS A 880 -2.63 -42.43 51.54
N ASP A 881 -3.16 -41.67 52.49
CA ASP A 881 -3.66 -42.18 53.75
C ASP A 881 -5.19 -42.19 53.73
N PHE A 882 -5.77 -43.39 53.84
CA PHE A 882 -7.21 -43.60 53.88
C PHE A 882 -7.71 -43.86 55.29
N VAL A 883 -8.81 -43.18 55.63
CA VAL A 883 -9.53 -43.34 56.88
C VAL A 883 -11.02 -43.43 56.57
N GLU A 884 -11.65 -44.55 56.89
CA GLU A 884 -13.10 -44.73 56.82
C GLU A 884 -13.77 -43.97 57.97
N THR A 885 -14.73 -43.09 57.67
CA THR A 885 -15.29 -42.17 58.68
C THR A 885 -16.62 -42.65 59.29
N TYR A 886 -17.19 -43.77 58.82
CA TYR A 886 -18.47 -44.31 59.30
C TYR A 886 -18.36 -45.79 59.63
N GLY A 887 -18.44 -46.15 60.92
CA GLY A 887 -18.30 -47.54 61.40
C GLY A 887 -17.39 -47.73 62.61
N GLY A 888 -16.66 -46.68 63.03
CA GLY A 888 -15.82 -46.71 64.23
C GLY A 888 -14.40 -47.25 64.02
N GLY A 889 -13.97 -47.48 62.78
CA GLY A 889 -12.57 -47.70 62.45
C GLY A 889 -11.81 -46.37 62.37
N ASN A 890 -10.80 -46.18 63.23
CA ASN A 890 -9.86 -45.06 63.13
C ASN A 890 -8.52 -45.52 62.51
N ASP A 891 -8.50 -46.70 61.90
CA ASP A 891 -7.27 -47.29 61.37
C ASP A 891 -6.92 -46.63 60.05
N LYS A 892 -5.82 -45.87 60.09
CA LYS A 892 -5.21 -45.22 58.95
C LYS A 892 -4.50 -46.27 58.08
N ILE A 893 -4.99 -46.48 56.85
CA ILE A 893 -4.35 -47.36 55.88
C ILE A 893 -3.57 -46.51 54.88
N THR A 894 -2.27 -46.77 54.78
CA THR A 894 -1.37 -46.01 53.92
C THR A 894 -1.03 -46.79 52.65
N TYR A 895 -1.18 -46.14 51.50
CA TYR A 895 -0.87 -46.66 50.16
C TYR A 895 0.29 -45.88 49.55
N ASP A 896 1.29 -46.59 49.03
CA ASP A 896 2.57 -46.06 48.58
C ASP A 896 3.07 -46.90 47.38
N PRO A 897 2.89 -46.44 46.13
CA PRO A 897 2.21 -45.20 45.72
C PRO A 897 0.67 -45.32 45.66
N CYS A 898 -0.02 -44.18 45.49
CA CYS A 898 -1.44 -44.10 45.12
C CYS A 898 -1.71 -44.64 43.71
N PRO A 899 -2.99 -44.91 43.34
CA PRO A 899 -4.23 -44.76 44.12
C PRO A 899 -4.60 -46.04 44.90
N ILE A 900 -5.63 -45.95 45.73
CA ILE A 900 -6.22 -47.12 46.41
C ILE A 900 -6.95 -48.00 45.38
N PRO A 901 -6.87 -49.33 45.46
CA PRO A 901 -7.62 -50.23 44.59
C PRO A 901 -9.14 -50.05 44.69
N TRP A 902 -9.81 -50.01 43.53
CA TRP A 902 -11.24 -49.66 43.41
C TRP A 902 -12.17 -50.52 44.28
N HIS A 903 -11.89 -51.82 44.40
CA HIS A 903 -12.69 -52.75 45.21
C HIS A 903 -12.67 -52.45 46.72
N GLN A 904 -11.73 -51.63 47.21
CA GLN A 904 -11.68 -51.21 48.60
C GLN A 904 -12.48 -49.93 48.89
N ILE A 905 -12.79 -49.14 47.85
CA ILE A 905 -13.56 -47.90 47.98
C ILE A 905 -15.02 -48.05 47.57
N ASP A 906 -15.36 -49.08 46.77
CA ASP A 906 -16.71 -49.35 46.24
C ASP A 906 -17.82 -49.57 47.29
N TYR A 907 -17.45 -49.90 48.53
CA TYR A 907 -18.39 -50.25 49.61
C TYR A 907 -18.38 -49.28 50.79
N VAL A 908 -17.68 -48.15 50.66
CA VAL A 908 -17.48 -47.19 51.76
C VAL A 908 -18.24 -45.89 51.48
N ASP A 909 -19.28 -45.64 52.28
CA ASP A 909 -20.16 -44.47 52.09
C ASP A 909 -19.52 -43.14 52.54
N LYS A 910 -18.52 -43.19 53.45
CA LYS A 910 -17.82 -41.99 53.96
C LYS A 910 -16.36 -42.28 54.24
N TYR A 911 -15.44 -41.55 53.60
CA TYR A 911 -14.02 -41.69 53.86
C TYR A 911 -13.24 -40.40 53.62
N THR A 912 -12.06 -40.36 54.24
CA THR A 912 -11.07 -39.31 54.06
C THR A 912 -9.83 -39.90 53.40
N MET A 913 -9.32 -39.23 52.36
CA MET A 913 -8.00 -39.49 51.78
C MET A 913 -7.10 -38.29 52.04
N THR A 914 -5.88 -38.51 52.51
CA THR A 914 -4.86 -37.47 52.58
C THR A 914 -3.71 -37.82 51.64
N TYR A 915 -3.44 -36.94 50.67
CA TYR A 915 -2.37 -37.12 49.69
C TYR A 915 -1.07 -36.47 50.19
N THR A 916 0.04 -37.17 50.05
CA THR A 916 1.39 -36.67 50.35
C THR A 916 2.20 -36.79 49.06
N LEU A 917 2.62 -35.66 48.50
CA LEU A 917 3.47 -35.61 47.30
C LEU A 917 4.89 -36.01 47.70
N GLU A 918 5.41 -37.11 47.16
CA GLU A 918 6.74 -37.62 47.50
C GLU A 918 7.80 -37.24 46.46
N ASP A 919 7.40 -37.11 45.19
CA ASP A 919 8.27 -36.68 44.10
C ASP A 919 7.62 -35.52 43.35
N SER A 920 7.89 -34.31 43.87
CA SER A 920 7.34 -33.06 43.32
C SER A 920 7.90 -32.75 41.93
N GLU A 921 9.18 -32.99 41.71
CA GLU A 921 9.85 -32.70 40.45
C GLU A 921 9.33 -33.62 39.34
N GLY A 922 9.26 -34.93 39.60
CA GLY A 922 8.65 -35.89 38.68
C GLY A 922 7.18 -35.62 38.42
N PHE A 923 6.40 -35.23 39.44
CA PHE A 923 4.98 -34.90 39.29
C PHE A 923 4.76 -33.72 38.35
N PHE A 924 5.46 -32.61 38.56
CA PHE A 924 5.31 -31.42 37.73
C PHE A 924 5.93 -31.61 36.35
N ASN A 925 7.04 -32.35 36.23
CA ASN A 925 7.63 -32.67 34.92
C ASN A 925 6.70 -33.55 34.07
N ASP A 926 6.06 -34.57 34.64
CA ASP A 926 5.08 -35.39 33.90
C ASP A 926 3.82 -34.58 33.56
N LEU A 927 3.37 -33.72 34.48
CA LEU A 927 2.21 -32.88 34.26
C LEU A 927 2.44 -31.84 33.15
N LEU A 928 3.61 -31.21 33.14
CA LEU A 928 4.06 -30.27 32.12
C LEU A 928 4.26 -30.97 30.78
N SER A 929 4.97 -32.10 30.74
CA SER A 929 5.24 -32.83 29.49
C SER A 929 4.01 -33.52 28.90
N THR A 930 3.04 -33.95 29.72
CA THR A 930 1.86 -34.69 29.25
C THR A 930 0.68 -33.76 28.96
N TYR A 931 0.46 -32.73 29.78
CA TYR A 931 -0.72 -31.87 29.71
C TYR A 931 -0.40 -30.37 29.59
N GLY A 932 0.89 -29.98 29.60
CA GLY A 932 1.33 -28.58 29.52
C GLY A 932 0.79 -27.69 30.64
N ILE A 933 0.56 -28.26 31.82
CA ILE A 933 0.07 -27.53 32.99
C ILE A 933 1.24 -27.15 33.86
N GLU A 934 1.41 -25.85 34.06
CA GLU A 934 2.46 -25.28 34.88
C GLU A 934 2.31 -25.58 36.36
N GLN A 935 3.44 -25.66 37.07
CA GLN A 935 3.43 -25.83 38.52
C GLN A 935 2.66 -24.69 39.21
N SER A 936 2.80 -23.46 38.71
CA SER A 936 2.08 -22.27 39.21
C SER A 936 0.56 -22.34 39.02
N TRP A 937 0.08 -23.15 38.06
CA TRP A 937 -1.34 -23.34 37.78
C TRP A 937 -1.99 -24.40 38.69
N VAL A 938 -1.18 -25.09 39.50
CA VAL A 938 -1.66 -26.10 40.46
C VAL A 938 -1.45 -25.59 41.89
N SER A 939 -2.48 -25.72 42.69
CA SER A 939 -2.41 -25.51 44.14
C SER A 939 -2.87 -26.77 44.85
N PHE A 940 -2.44 -27.00 46.08
CA PHE A 940 -2.92 -28.11 46.88
C PHE A 940 -4.00 -27.65 47.84
N GLY A 941 -5.07 -28.42 47.98
CA GLY A 941 -6.15 -28.06 48.89
C GLY A 941 -7.07 -29.22 49.22
N THR A 942 -8.19 -28.88 49.86
CA THR A 942 -9.24 -29.85 50.18
C THR A 942 -10.26 -29.88 49.05
N TYR A 943 -10.52 -31.08 48.52
CA TYR A 943 -11.62 -31.37 47.62
C TYR A 943 -12.67 -32.21 48.36
N ALA A 944 -13.94 -31.82 48.31
CA ALA A 944 -15.02 -32.55 48.96
C ALA A 944 -16.11 -32.88 47.94
N ASN A 945 -16.47 -34.16 47.84
CA ASN A 945 -17.64 -34.60 47.08
C ASN A 945 -18.72 -35.02 48.09
N VAL A 946 -19.70 -34.13 48.28
CA VAL A 946 -20.82 -34.30 49.22
C VAL A 946 -22.08 -34.42 48.38
N ASN A 947 -22.58 -35.65 48.18
CA ASN A 947 -23.77 -35.88 47.37
C ASN A 947 -24.95 -36.25 48.27
N ASN A 948 -25.92 -35.34 48.41
CA ASN A 948 -27.10 -35.51 49.26
C ASN A 948 -28.35 -36.02 48.51
N ASP A 949 -28.27 -36.24 47.20
CA ASP A 949 -29.41 -36.62 46.34
C ASP A 949 -29.28 -38.04 45.75
N ALA A 950 -28.95 -39.03 46.58
CA ALA A 950 -28.90 -40.43 46.16
C ALA A 950 -30.29 -41.14 46.12
N CYS A 951 -31.41 -40.39 46.10
CA CYS A 951 -32.76 -40.98 46.10
C CYS A 951 -33.65 -40.31 45.03
N GLY A 952 -33.32 -40.54 43.75
CA GLY A 952 -34.12 -40.14 42.58
C GLY A 952 -34.53 -41.33 41.72
N GLY A 953 -35.63 -42.03 42.08
CA GLY A 953 -36.27 -42.99 41.17
C GLY A 953 -37.09 -44.10 41.85
N ASN A 954 -38.38 -43.83 42.07
CA ASN A 954 -39.49 -44.79 42.26
C ASN A 954 -39.24 -46.09 43.07
N VAL A 955 -39.65 -46.00 44.33
CA VAL A 955 -40.20 -47.12 45.11
C VAL A 955 -41.34 -47.79 44.34
N GLY A 956 -41.08 -48.99 43.82
CA GLY A 956 -42.08 -49.91 43.30
C GLY A 956 -42.48 -50.95 44.35
N GLY A 957 -43.47 -50.60 45.17
CA GLY A 957 -44.45 -51.48 45.82
C GLY A 957 -43.98 -52.78 46.51
N GLY A 958 -44.09 -52.82 47.84
CA GLY A 958 -44.13 -54.10 48.55
C GLY A 958 -44.40 -53.98 50.05
N GLY A 959 -45.68 -53.93 50.42
CA GLY A 959 -46.32 -54.52 51.61
C GLY A 959 -45.68 -54.38 53.02
N PRO A 960 -46.50 -54.17 54.07
CA PRO A 960 -45.99 -53.99 55.43
C PRO A 960 -45.38 -55.31 55.95
N GLY A 961 -44.05 -55.38 56.07
CA GLY A 961 -43.39 -56.53 56.69
C GLY A 961 -41.93 -56.83 56.34
N SER A 962 -41.17 -55.94 55.68
CA SER A 962 -39.73 -56.17 55.46
C SER A 962 -38.87 -55.02 56.00
N ASN A 963 -37.94 -55.36 56.90
CA ASN A 963 -36.88 -54.48 57.39
C ASN A 963 -35.82 -54.27 56.29
N LEU A 964 -36.14 -53.44 55.31
CA LEU A 964 -35.17 -52.91 54.33
C LEU A 964 -35.27 -51.38 54.29
N ASP A 965 -35.19 -50.77 55.48
CA ASP A 965 -34.92 -49.34 55.63
C ASP A 965 -33.39 -49.16 55.62
N ARG A 966 -32.76 -49.42 54.47
CA ARG A 966 -31.36 -49.00 54.25
C ARG A 966 -31.38 -47.50 53.98
N ARG A 967 -30.95 -46.78 55.00
CA ARG A 967 -30.65 -45.34 55.08
C ARG A 967 -30.18 -44.76 53.75
N CYS A 968 -30.91 -43.77 53.23
CA CYS A 968 -30.37 -42.78 52.28
C CYS A 968 -29.43 -41.85 53.08
N ASP A 969 -28.25 -42.33 53.52
CA ASP A 969 -27.21 -41.49 54.11
C ASP A 969 -26.30 -40.98 52.97
N GLY A 970 -26.08 -39.66 52.86
CA GLY A 970 -25.27 -39.06 51.80
C GLY A 970 -23.81 -39.54 51.80
N ILE A 971 -23.20 -39.56 50.61
CA ILE A 971 -21.77 -39.91 50.44
C ILE A 971 -20.93 -38.69 50.79
N ASP A 972 -20.09 -38.82 51.83
CA ASP A 972 -19.17 -37.77 52.29
C ASP A 972 -17.71 -38.19 52.01
N ILE A 973 -17.14 -37.70 50.92
CA ILE A 973 -15.74 -37.98 50.54
C ILE A 973 -14.91 -36.70 50.66
N TYR A 974 -13.82 -36.77 51.43
CA TYR A 974 -12.88 -35.66 51.59
C TYR A 974 -11.48 -36.06 51.14
N PHE A 975 -10.92 -35.33 50.17
CA PHE A 975 -9.52 -35.41 49.79
C PHE A 975 -8.76 -34.21 50.33
N TYR A 976 -7.75 -34.45 51.17
CA TYR A 976 -6.87 -33.42 51.72
C TYR A 976 -5.54 -33.41 50.99
N ASN A 977 -5.00 -32.19 50.83
CA ASN A 977 -3.74 -31.94 50.11
C ASN A 977 -3.77 -32.50 48.68
N TYR A 978 -4.93 -32.39 48.02
CA TYR A 978 -5.17 -32.85 46.66
C TYR A 978 -4.86 -31.71 45.67
N PRO A 979 -4.20 -31.99 44.53
CA PRO A 979 -3.91 -30.98 43.52
C PRO A 979 -5.20 -30.46 42.87
N LYS A 980 -5.36 -29.14 42.83
CA LYS A 980 -6.48 -28.42 42.25
C LYS A 980 -5.96 -27.25 41.41
N VAL A 981 -6.78 -26.75 40.49
CA VAL A 981 -6.43 -25.56 39.72
C VAL A 981 -6.24 -24.36 40.66
N SER A 982 -5.14 -23.65 40.47
CA SER A 982 -4.82 -22.39 41.14
C SER A 982 -5.80 -21.30 40.72
N GLY A 983 -6.07 -20.34 41.61
CA GLY A 983 -6.99 -19.23 41.32
C GLY A 983 -6.48 -18.25 40.24
N ASN A 984 -5.21 -18.36 39.85
CA ASN A 984 -4.56 -17.44 38.92
C ASN A 984 -3.83 -18.19 37.80
N VAL A 985 -4.59 -18.76 36.85
CA VAL A 985 -4.03 -19.32 35.61
C VAL A 985 -3.75 -18.18 34.64
N THR A 986 -2.48 -17.86 34.44
CA THR A 986 -1.98 -16.87 33.49
C THR A 986 -1.41 -17.58 32.26
N VAL A 987 -1.92 -17.24 31.08
CA VAL A 987 -1.49 -17.81 29.81
C VAL A 987 -0.78 -16.73 29.03
N SER A 988 0.52 -16.88 28.81
CA SER A 988 1.36 -15.86 28.16
C SER A 988 1.07 -15.76 26.67
N ASN A 989 1.05 -14.54 26.14
CA ASN A 989 0.74 -14.25 24.74
C ASN A 989 1.99 -14.37 23.87
N PRO A 990 2.03 -15.26 22.85
CA PRO A 990 3.18 -15.39 21.95
C PRO A 990 3.57 -14.08 21.26
N LYS A 991 2.60 -13.19 21.01
CA LYS A 991 2.84 -11.82 20.53
C LYS A 991 3.77 -11.03 21.45
N ASP A 992 3.60 -11.15 22.77
CA ASP A 992 4.39 -10.42 23.75
C ASP A 992 5.84 -10.93 23.77
N ILE A 993 6.04 -12.24 23.54
CA ILE A 993 7.36 -12.87 23.43
C ILE A 993 8.09 -12.35 22.18
N VAL A 994 7.43 -12.35 21.03
CA VAL A 994 8.02 -11.84 19.78
C VAL A 994 8.31 -10.34 19.92
N THR A 995 7.37 -9.58 20.50
CA THR A 995 7.51 -8.14 20.74
C THR A 995 8.68 -7.83 21.69
N ALA A 996 8.85 -8.59 22.76
CA ALA A 996 9.96 -8.44 23.71
C ALA A 996 11.32 -8.84 23.09
N ALA A 997 11.33 -9.73 22.10
CA ALA A 997 12.52 -10.13 21.38
C ALA A 997 12.95 -9.14 20.27
N LEU A 998 12.04 -8.29 19.76
CA LEU A 998 12.31 -7.34 18.67
C LEU A 998 13.54 -6.43 18.90
N PRO A 999 13.80 -5.86 20.08
CA PRO A 999 15.01 -5.07 20.33
C PRO A 999 16.31 -5.88 20.16
N SER A 1000 16.29 -7.16 20.55
CA SER A 1000 17.41 -8.09 20.43
C SER A 1000 17.62 -8.60 19.00
N VAL A 1001 16.59 -8.56 18.15
CA VAL A 1001 16.70 -8.87 16.70
C VAL A 1001 17.59 -7.86 15.98
N ALA A 1002 17.48 -6.56 16.31
CA ALA A 1002 18.34 -5.53 15.72
C ALA A 1002 19.82 -5.75 16.09
N THR A 1003 20.10 -6.15 17.34
CA THR A 1003 21.47 -6.47 17.78
C THR A 1003 21.98 -7.79 17.20
N LEU A 1004 21.11 -8.78 17.04
CA LEU A 1004 21.43 -10.01 16.33
C LEU A 1004 21.75 -9.74 14.86
N GLN A 1005 20.99 -8.87 14.18
CA GLN A 1005 21.28 -8.42 12.81
C GLN A 1005 22.65 -7.75 12.72
N ASN A 1006 22.99 -6.85 13.66
CA ASN A 1006 24.29 -6.20 13.71
C ASN A 1006 25.43 -7.21 13.95
N THR A 1007 25.21 -8.19 14.82
CA THR A 1007 26.19 -9.25 15.10
C THR A 1007 26.39 -10.15 13.89
N ILE A 1008 25.31 -10.54 13.19
CA ILE A 1008 25.41 -11.33 11.95
C ILE A 1008 26.14 -10.54 10.87
N MET A 1009 25.83 -9.25 10.72
CA MET A 1009 26.47 -8.36 9.75
C MET A 1009 27.95 -8.15 10.08
N ALA A 1010 28.32 -7.96 11.36
CA ALA A 1010 29.70 -7.85 11.79
C ALA A 1010 30.51 -9.13 11.46
N ARG A 1011 29.96 -10.31 11.73
CA ARG A 1011 30.65 -11.59 11.41
C ARG A 1011 30.67 -11.88 9.91
N GLN A 1012 29.68 -11.40 9.16
CA GLN A 1012 29.74 -11.40 7.69
C GLN A 1012 30.86 -10.49 7.18
N LEU A 1013 31.06 -9.31 7.77
CA LEU A 1013 32.17 -8.42 7.45
C LEU A 1013 33.51 -9.05 7.82
N ASP A 1014 33.62 -9.74 8.96
CA ASP A 1014 34.85 -10.46 9.32
C ASP A 1014 35.17 -11.59 8.34
N LEU A 1015 34.16 -12.34 7.89
CA LEU A 1015 34.32 -13.37 6.85
C LEU A 1015 34.69 -12.76 5.49
N LEU A 1016 34.10 -11.62 5.13
CA LEU A 1016 34.37 -10.87 3.89
C LEU A 1016 35.78 -10.26 3.88
N PHE A 1017 36.27 -9.78 5.03
CA PHE A 1017 37.61 -9.17 5.14
C PHE A 1017 38.69 -10.17 5.55
N GLY A 1018 38.37 -11.47 5.64
CA GLY A 1018 39.31 -12.50 6.09
C GLY A 1018 39.79 -12.34 7.54
N GLN A 1019 39.07 -11.55 8.33
CA GLN A 1019 39.36 -11.28 9.74
C GLN A 1019 38.78 -12.34 10.67
N TRP A 1020 37.90 -13.21 10.17
CA TRP A 1020 37.41 -14.38 10.90
C TRP A 1020 38.38 -15.56 10.72
N THR A 1021 39.06 -15.96 11.78
CA THR A 1021 40.00 -17.09 11.81
C THR A 1021 39.41 -18.37 12.43
N GLY A 1022 38.16 -18.34 12.87
CA GLY A 1022 37.43 -19.47 13.44
C GLY A 1022 36.67 -20.34 12.40
N PRO A 1023 36.14 -21.51 12.78
CA PRO A 1023 35.34 -22.35 11.88
C PRO A 1023 34.00 -21.68 11.51
N THR A 1024 33.73 -21.49 10.22
CA THR A 1024 32.45 -20.92 9.74
C THR A 1024 31.25 -21.78 10.14
N ASP A 1025 31.43 -23.10 10.28
CA ASP A 1025 30.39 -24.01 10.71
C ASP A 1025 29.93 -23.74 12.15
N ASP A 1026 30.82 -23.27 13.03
CA ASP A 1026 30.47 -22.90 14.40
C ASP A 1026 29.60 -21.64 14.42
N LEU A 1027 29.93 -20.67 13.57
CA LEU A 1027 29.18 -19.43 13.41
C LEU A 1027 27.74 -19.69 12.91
N ILE A 1028 27.60 -20.53 11.87
CA ILE A 1028 26.29 -20.89 11.29
C ILE A 1028 25.42 -21.59 12.36
N GLN A 1029 26.00 -22.51 13.11
CA GLN A 1029 25.30 -23.27 14.14
C GLN A 1029 24.79 -22.39 15.29
N VAL A 1030 25.58 -21.41 15.72
CA VAL A 1030 25.20 -20.52 16.84
C VAL A 1030 24.12 -19.54 16.41
N ILE A 1031 24.27 -18.89 15.25
CA ILE A 1031 23.33 -17.88 14.75
C ILE A 1031 21.97 -18.48 14.39
N SER A 1032 21.93 -19.73 13.90
CA SER A 1032 20.68 -20.35 13.46
C SER A 1032 19.69 -20.60 14.59
N MET A 1033 20.16 -20.85 15.81
CA MET A 1033 19.30 -21.20 16.95
C MET A 1033 18.23 -20.14 17.24
N PRO A 1034 18.57 -18.86 17.50
CA PRO A 1034 17.56 -17.82 17.72
C PRO A 1034 16.69 -17.54 16.49
N VAL A 1035 17.29 -17.64 15.30
CA VAL A 1035 16.65 -17.41 14.00
C VAL A 1035 15.52 -18.43 13.76
N LEU A 1036 15.78 -19.72 14.00
CA LEU A 1036 14.80 -20.80 13.85
C LEU A 1036 13.68 -20.71 14.90
N LEU A 1037 13.97 -20.24 16.11
CA LEU A 1037 12.96 -20.03 17.16
C LEU A 1037 11.95 -18.96 16.74
N MET A 1038 12.41 -17.87 16.11
CA MET A 1038 11.53 -16.81 15.61
C MET A 1038 10.65 -17.28 14.43
N VAL A 1039 11.17 -18.14 13.54
CA VAL A 1039 10.34 -18.81 12.50
C VAL A 1039 9.16 -19.52 13.16
N GLN A 1040 9.46 -20.34 14.16
CA GLN A 1040 8.50 -21.17 14.85
C GLN A 1040 7.43 -20.32 15.55
N ALA A 1041 7.82 -19.21 16.19
CA ALA A 1041 6.90 -18.29 16.87
C ALA A 1041 5.89 -17.63 15.92
N VAL A 1042 6.34 -17.08 14.79
CA VAL A 1042 5.44 -16.39 13.84
C VAL A 1042 4.50 -17.37 13.14
N GLN A 1043 4.96 -18.58 12.80
CA GLN A 1043 4.09 -19.63 12.25
C GLN A 1043 3.02 -20.07 13.23
N SER A 1044 3.39 -20.17 14.50
CA SER A 1044 2.48 -20.55 15.57
C SER A 1044 1.37 -19.50 15.76
N MET A 1045 1.71 -18.21 15.70
CA MET A 1045 0.74 -17.12 15.72
C MET A 1045 -0.18 -17.16 14.49
N GLN A 1046 0.37 -17.42 13.31
CA GLN A 1046 -0.39 -17.50 12.06
C GLN A 1046 -1.40 -18.65 12.09
N SER A 1047 -0.96 -19.86 12.45
CA SER A 1047 -1.85 -21.03 12.56
C SER A 1047 -2.96 -20.79 13.59
N ALA A 1048 -2.66 -20.17 14.73
CA ALA A 1048 -3.68 -19.85 15.73
C ALA A 1048 -4.72 -18.83 15.23
N LYS A 1049 -4.32 -17.85 14.42
CA LYS A 1049 -5.22 -16.84 13.85
C LYS A 1049 -6.13 -17.42 12.78
N GLU A 1050 -5.57 -18.14 11.81
CA GLU A 1050 -6.32 -18.79 10.72
C GLU A 1050 -7.39 -19.74 11.25
N GLU A 1051 -7.07 -20.42 12.36
CA GLU A 1051 -7.94 -21.46 12.91
C GLU A 1051 -9.07 -20.89 13.77
N ALA A 1052 -8.82 -19.78 14.47
CA ALA A 1052 -9.88 -19.06 15.18
C ALA A 1052 -10.86 -18.33 14.25
N GLU A 1053 -10.41 -17.90 13.06
CA GLU A 1053 -11.28 -17.27 12.07
C GLU A 1053 -12.22 -18.27 11.37
N LYS A 1054 -11.79 -19.53 11.20
CA LYS A 1054 -12.62 -20.61 10.65
C LYS A 1054 -13.77 -21.03 11.56
N GLU A 1055 -13.61 -20.93 12.89
CA GLU A 1055 -14.49 -21.60 13.85
C GLU A 1055 -15.50 -20.68 14.57
N LYS A 1056 -16.11 -19.73 13.86
CA LYS A 1056 -17.34 -19.06 14.34
C LYS A 1056 -18.55 -20.03 14.46
N LYS A 1057 -18.38 -21.32 14.20
CA LYS A 1057 -19.40 -22.39 14.25
C LYS A 1057 -18.76 -23.74 14.63
N GLU A 1058 -19.13 -24.26 15.82
CA GLU A 1058 -19.13 -25.66 16.34
C GLU A 1058 -18.15 -26.67 15.66
N GLU A 1059 -17.14 -27.29 16.29
CA GLU A 1059 -17.08 -28.15 17.49
C GLU A 1059 -15.60 -28.26 18.00
N GLN A 1060 -15.35 -27.82 19.24
CA GLN A 1060 -14.03 -27.45 19.77
C GLN A 1060 -13.22 -28.58 20.47
N LYS A 1061 -12.73 -29.62 19.79
CA LYS A 1061 -11.82 -30.59 20.48
C LYS A 1061 -10.54 -30.94 19.74
N GLU A 1062 -10.60 -31.29 18.46
CA GLU A 1062 -9.37 -31.59 17.70
C GLU A 1062 -8.53 -30.32 17.45
N LEU A 1063 -9.20 -29.19 17.25
CA LEU A 1063 -8.60 -27.87 17.10
C LEU A 1063 -7.88 -27.34 18.34
N ILE A 1064 -8.49 -27.57 19.51
CA ILE A 1064 -7.92 -27.17 20.79
C ILE A 1064 -6.61 -27.93 21.06
N LEU A 1065 -6.55 -29.22 20.71
CA LEU A 1065 -5.36 -30.04 20.92
C LEU A 1065 -4.20 -29.65 19.99
N GLU A 1066 -4.50 -29.23 18.76
CA GLU A 1066 -3.48 -28.75 17.81
C GLU A 1066 -2.91 -27.38 18.23
N ILE A 1067 -3.77 -26.45 18.65
CA ILE A 1067 -3.36 -25.13 19.17
C ILE A 1067 -2.59 -25.26 20.49
N LEU A 1068 -3.02 -26.15 21.40
CA LEU A 1068 -2.31 -26.43 22.65
C LEU A 1068 -0.94 -27.04 22.42
N GLY A 1069 -0.78 -27.95 21.45
CA GLY A 1069 0.52 -28.52 21.10
C GLY A 1069 1.51 -27.45 20.60
N ILE A 1070 1.01 -26.43 19.91
CA ILE A 1070 1.79 -25.28 19.44
C ILE A 1070 2.19 -24.37 20.60
N VAL A 1071 1.30 -24.08 21.54
CA VAL A 1071 1.62 -23.20 22.70
C VAL A 1071 2.47 -23.92 23.74
N PHE A 1072 2.27 -25.22 23.96
CA PHE A 1072 3.11 -26.04 24.84
C PHE A 1072 4.56 -26.13 24.36
N ALA A 1073 4.83 -25.90 23.07
CA ALA A 1073 6.19 -25.74 22.57
C ALA A 1073 6.88 -24.45 23.05
N PHE A 1074 6.12 -23.44 23.51
CA PHE A 1074 6.67 -22.17 24.04
C PHE A 1074 6.68 -22.10 25.56
N ILE A 1075 5.98 -23.01 26.25
CA ILE A 1075 5.86 -23.03 27.71
C ILE A 1075 7.22 -23.13 28.44
N PRO A 1076 8.19 -23.97 28.00
CA PRO A 1076 9.51 -24.02 28.63
C PRO A 1076 10.29 -22.70 28.58
N PHE A 1077 9.87 -21.74 27.75
CA PHE A 1077 10.51 -20.42 27.62
C PHE A 1077 9.80 -19.31 28.42
N LEU A 1078 8.70 -19.62 29.11
CA LEU A 1078 7.80 -18.61 29.68
C LEU A 1078 7.93 -18.42 31.19
N ASP A 1079 8.56 -19.36 31.90
CA ASP A 1079 8.70 -19.27 33.36
C ASP A 1079 9.78 -18.25 33.79
N ASP A 1080 10.74 -17.90 32.90
CA ASP A 1080 11.87 -17.01 33.20
C ASP A 1080 11.79 -15.58 32.62
N ILE A 1081 10.69 -15.20 31.94
CA ILE A 1081 10.53 -13.86 31.31
C ILE A 1081 9.45 -12.99 31.97
N ALA A 1082 9.02 -13.26 33.20
CA ALA A 1082 7.97 -12.48 33.86
C ALA A 1082 8.47 -11.45 34.90
N PRO A 1083 8.77 -10.20 34.51
CA PRO A 1083 8.74 -9.06 35.43
C PRO A 1083 7.66 -8.05 35.00
N ALA A 1084 6.39 -8.41 35.07
CA ALA A 1084 5.30 -7.41 35.03
C ALA A 1084 3.99 -7.97 35.62
N ILE A 1085 3.87 -8.01 36.95
CA ILE A 1085 2.67 -7.74 37.78
C ILE A 1085 3.09 -7.93 39.25
N GLU A 1086 2.75 -6.96 40.11
CA GLU A 1086 3.31 -6.70 41.45
C GLU A 1086 3.14 -7.83 42.50
N GLY A 1087 4.24 -8.17 43.22
CA GLY A 1087 4.21 -8.87 44.53
C GLY A 1087 5.47 -9.69 44.89
N LEU A 1088 6.50 -9.04 45.49
CA LEU A 1088 7.79 -9.60 45.97
C LEU A 1088 7.63 -10.80 46.96
N ASP A 1089 8.56 -11.75 47.13
CA ASP A 1089 10.04 -11.68 47.16
C ASP A 1089 10.61 -13.12 47.11
N ILE A 1090 11.57 -13.40 46.21
CA ILE A 1090 12.76 -14.28 46.32
C ILE A 1090 13.34 -14.47 44.90
N ALA A 1091 14.62 -14.08 44.75
CA ALA A 1091 15.53 -14.28 43.61
C ALA A 1091 15.41 -13.38 42.37
N MET A 1092 15.65 -12.08 42.56
CA MET A 1092 16.39 -11.29 41.56
C MET A 1092 17.83 -11.82 41.45
N GLU A 1093 18.13 -12.65 40.43
CA GLU A 1093 19.55 -12.88 40.03
C GLU A 1093 19.80 -13.17 38.54
N ILE A 1094 18.80 -13.24 37.63
CA ILE A 1094 19.04 -13.64 36.23
C ILE A 1094 18.97 -12.51 35.18
N PHE A 1095 18.47 -11.31 35.52
CA PHE A 1095 18.56 -10.16 34.60
C PHE A 1095 19.85 -9.32 34.71
N ASP A 1096 20.89 -9.89 35.35
CA ASP A 1096 22.24 -9.31 35.42
C ASP A 1096 23.31 -10.21 34.73
N VAL A 1097 22.91 -11.12 33.84
CA VAL A 1097 23.85 -11.88 33.00
C VAL A 1097 24.35 -10.99 31.85
N ALA A 1098 25.23 -10.07 32.20
CA ALA A 1098 26.00 -9.28 31.26
C ALA A 1098 26.92 -10.19 30.41
N GLY A 1099 26.49 -10.49 29.18
CA GLY A 1099 27.37 -10.72 28.02
C GLY A 1099 28.46 -11.79 28.10
N ASN A 1100 28.31 -12.83 28.92
CA ASN A 1100 29.34 -13.86 29.10
C ASN A 1100 28.93 -15.19 28.46
N ALA A 1101 29.66 -15.62 27.41
CA ALA A 1101 29.43 -16.91 26.74
C ALA A 1101 29.53 -18.10 27.70
N ALA A 1102 30.32 -18.01 28.78
CA ALA A 1102 30.43 -19.08 29.78
C ALA A 1102 29.16 -19.27 30.62
N LEU A 1103 28.41 -18.20 30.89
CA LEU A 1103 27.14 -18.27 31.64
C LEU A 1103 26.03 -18.82 30.75
N ALA A 1104 25.98 -18.39 29.49
CA ALA A 1104 25.05 -18.95 28.50
C ALA A 1104 25.29 -20.45 28.27
N ILE A 1105 26.55 -20.90 28.28
CA ILE A 1105 26.88 -22.34 28.19
C ILE A 1105 26.39 -23.10 29.43
N GLN A 1106 26.46 -22.50 30.63
CA GLN A 1106 25.91 -23.12 31.84
C GLN A 1106 24.38 -23.22 31.76
N GLY A 1107 23.70 -22.18 31.27
CA GLY A 1107 22.26 -22.19 30.98
C GLY A 1107 21.89 -23.29 29.99
N ILE A 1108 22.56 -23.36 28.83
CA ILE A 1108 22.33 -24.40 27.80
C ILE A 1108 22.55 -25.82 28.34
N VAL A 1109 23.50 -26.02 29.27
CA VAL A 1109 23.78 -27.35 29.84
C VAL A 1109 22.75 -27.72 30.93
N ALA A 1110 22.25 -26.74 31.68
CA ALA A 1110 21.23 -26.95 32.69
C ALA A 1110 19.83 -27.13 32.07
N HIS A 1111 19.53 -26.35 31.04
CA HIS A 1111 18.23 -26.25 30.36
C HIS A 1111 18.45 -26.25 28.83
N PRO A 1112 18.68 -27.43 28.21
CA PRO A 1112 18.99 -27.53 26.78
C PRO A 1112 17.89 -26.98 25.84
N GLU A 1113 16.64 -27.00 26.28
CA GLU A 1113 15.49 -26.43 25.59
C GLU A 1113 15.54 -24.90 25.49
N GLU A 1114 16.16 -24.20 26.44
CA GLU A 1114 16.28 -22.74 26.47
C GLU A 1114 17.45 -22.23 25.60
N ALA A 1115 18.23 -23.14 25.01
CA ALA A 1115 19.43 -22.83 24.28
C ALA A 1115 19.30 -21.73 23.19
N PRO A 1116 18.20 -21.64 22.41
CA PRO A 1116 18.04 -20.54 21.46
C PRO A 1116 18.02 -19.15 22.12
N MET A 1117 17.43 -19.03 23.31
CA MET A 1117 17.31 -17.77 24.05
C MET A 1117 18.59 -17.45 24.83
N GLU A 1118 19.25 -18.46 25.39
CA GLU A 1118 20.59 -18.31 25.98
C GLU A 1118 21.62 -17.85 24.94
N ILE A 1119 21.57 -18.43 23.73
CA ILE A 1119 22.40 -18.00 22.61
C ILE A 1119 22.00 -16.61 22.13
N LEU A 1120 20.71 -16.29 22.07
CA LEU A 1120 20.23 -14.94 21.71
C LEU A 1120 20.73 -13.89 22.70
N GLY A 1121 20.62 -14.14 24.00
CA GLY A 1121 21.11 -13.27 25.06
C GLY A 1121 22.62 -13.10 25.03
N ALA A 1122 23.35 -14.20 24.79
CA ALA A 1122 24.80 -14.15 24.60
C ALA A 1122 25.18 -13.27 23.40
N LEU A 1123 24.52 -13.41 22.25
CA LEU A 1123 24.79 -12.63 21.04
C LEU A 1123 24.27 -11.18 21.13
N GLY A 1124 23.23 -10.92 21.92
CA GLY A 1124 22.55 -9.62 22.01
C GLY A 1124 23.18 -8.61 22.98
N ALA A 1125 24.15 -9.02 23.82
CA ALA A 1125 24.67 -8.21 24.92
C ALA A 1125 25.68 -7.11 24.54
N GLY A 1126 25.70 -6.63 23.29
CA GLY A 1126 26.48 -5.44 22.87
C GLY A 1126 28.02 -5.58 22.90
N VAL A 1127 28.56 -6.76 23.20
CA VAL A 1127 29.99 -7.06 23.16
C VAL A 1127 30.26 -8.02 22.00
N ASP A 1128 31.13 -7.60 21.08
CA ASP A 1128 31.60 -8.42 19.97
C ASP A 1128 32.13 -9.78 20.46
N LYS A 1129 31.48 -10.87 20.03
CA LYS A 1129 31.92 -12.23 20.35
C LYS A 1129 33.10 -12.61 19.48
N ASN A 1130 34.17 -13.04 20.13
CA ASN A 1130 35.34 -13.53 19.44
C ASN A 1130 35.13 -15.00 19.00
N GLU A 1131 36.12 -15.54 18.31
CA GLU A 1131 36.07 -16.90 17.78
C GLU A 1131 35.96 -17.97 18.87
N GLU A 1132 36.60 -17.76 20.03
CA GLU A 1132 36.57 -18.70 21.15
C GLU A 1132 35.17 -18.74 21.78
N ASP A 1133 34.50 -17.59 21.90
CA ASP A 1133 33.14 -17.48 22.41
C ASP A 1133 32.13 -18.22 21.51
N ILE A 1134 32.23 -18.00 20.18
CA ILE A 1134 31.37 -18.66 19.19
C ILE A 1134 31.65 -20.16 19.12
N ALA A 1135 32.92 -20.58 19.15
CA ALA A 1135 33.27 -22.00 19.17
C ALA A 1135 32.76 -22.71 20.43
N ALA A 1136 32.77 -22.03 21.58
CA ALA A 1136 32.27 -22.56 22.84
C ALA A 1136 30.74 -22.70 22.83
N LEU A 1137 30.00 -21.71 22.33
CA LEU A 1137 28.55 -21.78 22.14
C LEU A 1137 28.14 -22.86 21.12
N ALA A 1138 28.89 -22.98 20.01
CA ALA A 1138 28.66 -24.01 19.00
C ALA A 1138 28.88 -25.42 19.58
N LYS A 1139 29.90 -25.58 20.43
CA LYS A 1139 30.15 -26.82 21.16
C LYS A 1139 29.03 -27.15 22.14
N ALA A 1140 28.50 -26.16 22.86
CA ALA A 1140 27.36 -26.35 23.77
C ALA A 1140 26.10 -26.77 22.99
N ARG A 1141 25.78 -26.09 21.89
CA ARG A 1141 24.69 -26.48 20.99
C ARG A 1141 24.83 -27.93 20.50
N ARG A 1142 26.03 -28.34 20.08
CA ARG A 1142 26.28 -29.73 19.63
C ARG A 1142 26.09 -30.77 20.73
N GLY A 1143 26.09 -30.36 22.00
CA GLY A 1143 25.82 -31.21 23.15
C GLY A 1143 24.33 -31.49 23.40
N ILE A 1144 23.42 -30.75 22.74
CA ILE A 1144 21.97 -30.91 22.89
C ILE A 1144 21.52 -32.18 22.15
N SER A 1145 20.75 -33.03 22.81
CA SER A 1145 20.24 -34.27 22.20
C SER A 1145 19.15 -33.98 21.16
N SER A 1146 18.93 -34.91 20.22
CA SER A 1146 17.84 -34.77 19.24
C SER A 1146 16.46 -34.70 19.89
N ASP A 1147 16.31 -35.34 21.04
CA ASP A 1147 15.07 -35.39 21.81
C ASP A 1147 14.84 -34.04 22.50
N ASP A 1148 15.91 -33.41 23.01
CA ASP A 1148 15.83 -32.07 23.60
C ASP A 1148 15.61 -30.97 22.54
N ILE A 1149 16.21 -31.09 21.35
CA ILE A 1149 15.86 -30.22 20.20
C ILE A 1149 14.38 -30.40 19.81
N GLY A 1150 13.85 -31.62 19.95
CA GLY A 1150 12.44 -31.92 19.73
C GLY A 1150 11.50 -31.16 20.67
N LYS A 1151 11.94 -30.88 21.90
CA LYS A 1151 11.17 -30.12 22.91
C LYS A 1151 11.02 -28.64 22.55
N ILE A 1152 11.92 -28.07 21.74
CA ILE A 1152 11.84 -26.68 21.25
C ILE A 1152 10.72 -26.50 20.21
N GLY A 1153 10.40 -27.58 19.47
CA GLY A 1153 9.28 -27.60 18.52
C GLY A 1153 9.59 -28.41 17.26
N ALA A 1154 8.57 -29.09 16.72
CA ALA A 1154 8.72 -29.98 15.57
C ALA A 1154 9.26 -29.29 14.31
N LYS A 1155 8.88 -28.02 14.08
CA LYS A 1155 9.39 -27.24 12.95
C LYS A 1155 10.84 -26.83 13.16
N PHE A 1156 11.17 -26.36 14.37
CA PHE A 1156 12.54 -26.04 14.75
C PHE A 1156 13.45 -27.26 14.53
N GLN A 1157 13.04 -28.42 15.04
CA GLN A 1157 13.77 -29.68 14.89
C GLN A 1157 13.97 -30.07 13.42
N ASN A 1158 12.96 -29.90 12.56
CA ASN A 1158 13.07 -30.19 11.13
C ASN A 1158 14.06 -29.25 10.42
N LEU A 1159 13.97 -27.94 10.68
CA LEU A 1159 14.86 -26.94 10.09
C LEU A 1159 16.30 -27.08 10.59
N ASP A 1160 16.47 -27.35 11.88
CA ASP A 1160 17.76 -27.63 12.50
C ASP A 1160 18.42 -28.84 11.84
N LYS A 1161 17.66 -29.93 11.67
CA LYS A 1161 18.13 -31.15 10.99
C LYS A 1161 18.57 -30.88 9.55
N GLN A 1162 17.76 -30.17 8.77
CA GLN A 1162 18.12 -29.81 7.39
C GLN A 1162 19.40 -28.99 7.32
N MET A 1163 19.55 -28.00 8.21
CA MET A 1163 20.78 -27.21 8.30
C MET A 1163 21.98 -28.08 8.70
N GLN A 1164 21.84 -28.97 9.69
CA GLN A 1164 22.92 -29.87 10.10
C GLN A 1164 23.35 -30.82 8.98
N ASP A 1165 22.40 -31.30 8.18
CA ASP A 1165 22.69 -32.15 7.02
C ASP A 1165 23.44 -31.38 5.93
N MET A 1166 23.13 -30.09 5.72
CA MET A 1166 23.86 -29.20 4.81
C MET A 1166 25.29 -28.90 5.28
N ILE A 1167 25.50 -28.67 6.58
CA ILE A 1167 26.84 -28.46 7.15
C ILE A 1167 27.70 -29.72 6.94
N LYS A 1168 27.13 -30.91 7.14
CA LYS A 1168 27.82 -32.20 6.94
C LYS A 1168 28.13 -32.48 5.46
N ALA A 1169 27.31 -31.99 4.53
CA ALA A 1169 27.50 -32.21 3.09
C ALA A 1169 28.75 -31.50 2.50
N LYS A 1170 29.32 -30.51 3.20
CA LYS A 1170 30.53 -29.77 2.77
C LYS A 1170 31.86 -30.53 2.94
N ALA A 1171 31.85 -31.78 3.38
CA ALA A 1171 33.05 -32.63 3.48
C ALA A 1171 33.57 -33.19 2.12
N CYS A 1172 33.19 -32.59 0.98
CA CYS A 1172 33.82 -32.89 -0.32
C CYS A 1172 34.84 -31.80 -0.67
N ARG A 1173 36.13 -32.20 -0.65
CA ARG A 1173 37.28 -31.42 -1.11
C ARG A 1173 37.18 -31.10 -2.60
N ILE A 1174 37.34 -29.82 -2.96
CA ILE A 1174 38.21 -29.36 -4.06
C ILE A 1174 38.97 -28.14 -3.55
#